data_AF-A0ABC9XAA4-F1
#
_entry.id   AF-A0ABC9XAA4-F1
#
_cell.length_a   1.000
_cell.length_b   1.000
_cell.length_c   1.000
_cell.angle_alpha   90.00
_cell.angle_beta   90.00
_cell.angle_gamma   90.00
#
_symmetry.space_group_name_H-M   'P 1'
#
loop_
_entity.id
_entity.type
_entity.pdbx_description
1 polymer ?
#
loop_
_entity_poly.entity_id
_entity_poly.type
_entity_poly.pdbx_seq_one_letter_code
_entity_poly.pdbx_strand_id
1 'polypeptide(L)'
;MEAAAGGEDGEEPPREARVLGSELVETYTVYIIQVSVGNHQWTVKHRYSDFHDLHEKLVSEKKIDKNLLPPKKIIGKNSKSLVEKRQKELEVYLQTLLVKFPVTAPKVLSHFLHFHLYEINGITAALAEELFHKGEQLLMAGEVFTIRPLQLYAVTQQLLQGKPTCANGDAKTDLGHILDFTCRLKYLKVAGTGGPFGTSNIQEHLLPFDLSIFKSLHQIEINHCGGKLIKGLTSSKHALATMSVRFSATSMKEILVPEASEFDQWEPEGATSSCPVTAVIPTWRTLTTLDMSHNSISQIDDSVKLIPKIEFLDLSHNGVSLVENLQHLYNLVHLDLSYNKLTSLEGVHTKLGNIKTLNLAGNQLERLCGLNKLYSLVNLDLSNNKIEQIDEVKNIGNLPCLEKVVLSSNPLSIIPDYRTKVLAQFGDRASEVCLDNIVTTEKELDTVEVLKAIQKAKEVKYKLSNSDKKISEDSRLTAASSKSNCSSLTVRPSSPSLPRPVSSSQEIICEETVLASSFLQSSGLTPTDHTVPQRCFEIPDSRCKNQAPASLLDSCKEYESDHCMCLDHSEEEHCAVPDPCNTVILPFNLFILPHEKFHFLRIYSLLRTLLQDVKTIVIFKASSKSDAVRNHVEANRHGQSTSFCKPHLMLSSLYPSEFLVQKITEDNQIPVHLDVSVSLQYVAGLKGNALVEFFHGNIAEVENEELRHLTWSSVLFYKTPNVEVMACVLLSTKAIYFLLDDSFIHADEHQSDFWNKENSDCENSSFHLSCCFVLKLNDLQSVNVGLFDQYFRITGHSADHIVTCLTRDSYNTHTFIQQLMAVLSLLARTPSPEPVDKDFYSEFGSKTTGKMENYELIHSSRVKFIYPNEEEIGDLAFLVAEKMDSLTNLQSLNILLYVLAFQVNHVEGSAQNTSSLQPKTLILTSSDLFLFDEDYISYPLPEFAKEPPKRDKYQLADGRRIRDLDRVLMGYQTYPQALTFVFDDVQNQDLMQNLTLDHFGETDSFPKGNAKQEGSRIREIQWCIFIPSAESREKLISLLARQWEILCGRELPLELTG
;
A
#
# COMPACT_ATOMS: atom_id res chain seq x y z
N MET A 1 16.53 9.28 24.26
CA MET A 1 15.59 9.60 25.38
C MET A 1 14.85 8.32 25.74
N GLU A 2 15.53 7.39 26.42
CA GLU A 2 14.94 6.12 26.85
C GLU A 2 14.39 6.28 28.27
N ALA A 3 13.10 6.57 28.39
CA ALA A 3 12.41 6.74 29.67
C ALA A 3 10.89 6.45 29.59
N ALA A 4 10.45 5.71 28.56
CA ALA A 4 9.03 5.45 28.28
C ALA A 4 8.73 3.98 27.88
N ALA A 5 9.73 3.10 27.94
CA ALA A 5 9.59 1.66 27.75
C ALA A 5 10.02 0.97 29.05
N GLY A 6 9.06 0.73 29.95
CA GLY A 6 9.30 0.24 31.30
C GLY A 6 8.00 0.21 32.09
N GLY A 7 7.21 -0.83 31.88
CA GLY A 7 5.83 -0.95 32.36
C GLY A 7 5.22 -2.28 32.00
N GLU A 8 5.88 -3.38 32.38
CA GLU A 8 5.33 -4.74 32.28
C GLU A 8 4.31 -5.01 33.40
N ASP A 9 3.21 -4.25 33.42
CA ASP A 9 1.97 -4.65 34.12
C ASP A 9 0.76 -3.86 33.62
N GLY A 10 -0.41 -4.51 33.54
CA GLY A 10 -1.58 -4.01 32.79
C GLY A 10 -2.49 -2.99 33.50
N GLU A 11 -2.06 -2.45 34.64
CA GLU A 11 -2.85 -1.55 35.49
C GLU A 11 -3.11 -0.18 34.85
N GLU A 12 -4.28 0.43 35.13
CA GLU A 12 -4.52 1.82 34.73
C GLU A 12 -3.76 2.79 35.66
N PRO A 13 -3.17 3.88 35.13
CA PRO A 13 -2.39 4.81 35.93
C PRO A 13 -3.25 5.43 37.05
N PRO A 14 -2.79 5.43 38.31
CA PRO A 14 -3.64 5.77 39.45
C PRO A 14 -4.17 7.20 39.37
N ARG A 15 -5.49 7.34 39.55
CA ARG A 15 -6.18 8.62 39.66
C ARG A 15 -6.04 9.16 41.09
N GLU A 16 -5.53 10.37 41.23
CA GLU A 16 -5.49 11.10 42.50
C GLU A 16 -6.09 12.51 42.34
N ALA A 17 -6.69 13.01 43.42
CA ALA A 17 -7.12 14.40 43.54
C ALA A 17 -6.64 14.99 44.87
N ARG A 18 -6.11 16.23 44.82
CA ARG A 18 -5.62 16.98 45.98
C ARG A 18 -6.17 18.40 45.97
N VAL A 19 -6.58 18.93 47.11
CA VAL A 19 -7.09 20.30 47.25
C VAL A 19 -5.93 21.21 47.67
N LEU A 20 -5.16 21.66 46.67
CA LEU A 20 -3.96 22.50 46.86
C LEU A 20 -4.23 23.79 47.66
N GLY A 21 -5.46 24.28 47.64
CA GLY A 21 -5.87 25.43 48.44
C GLY A 21 -7.23 25.96 48.03
N SER A 22 -7.46 27.24 48.28
CA SER A 22 -8.70 27.91 47.90
C SER A 22 -8.53 29.42 47.81
N GLU A 23 -9.20 30.02 46.85
CA GLU A 23 -9.31 31.46 46.64
C GLU A 23 -10.68 31.98 47.09
N LEU A 24 -10.74 33.24 47.51
CA LEU A 24 -11.99 33.92 47.86
C LEU A 24 -12.41 34.77 46.65
N VAL A 25 -13.48 34.36 45.98
CA VAL A 25 -14.07 35.08 44.84
C VAL A 25 -15.32 35.79 45.34
N GLU A 26 -15.25 37.12 45.42
CA GLU A 26 -16.30 38.01 45.93
C GLU A 26 -16.84 37.63 47.33
N THR A 27 -17.83 36.72 47.36
CA THR A 27 -18.60 36.30 48.53
C THR A 27 -18.49 34.81 48.84
N TYR A 28 -17.81 34.03 47.99
CA TYR A 28 -17.71 32.57 48.11
C TYR A 28 -16.27 32.04 47.93
N THR A 29 -16.01 30.89 48.54
CA THR A 29 -14.72 30.20 48.43
C THR A 29 -14.73 29.22 47.26
N VAL A 30 -13.75 29.34 46.38
CA VAL A 30 -13.45 28.39 45.30
C VAL A 30 -12.26 27.54 45.71
N TYR A 31 -12.39 26.22 45.62
CA TYR A 31 -11.34 25.26 45.92
C TYR A 31 -10.55 24.95 44.66
N ILE A 32 -9.22 25.01 44.77
CA ILE A 32 -8.29 24.70 43.69
C ILE A 32 -7.88 23.24 43.87
N ILE A 33 -8.33 22.41 42.94
CA ILE A 33 -8.14 20.96 42.97
C ILE A 33 -7.13 20.61 41.89
N GLN A 34 -6.00 20.02 42.29
CA GLN A 34 -5.12 19.32 41.38
C GLN A 34 -5.67 17.92 41.16
N VAL A 35 -5.78 17.50 39.90
CA VAL A 35 -6.10 16.14 39.49
C VAL A 35 -4.87 15.59 38.78
N SER A 36 -4.51 14.35 39.08
CA SER A 36 -3.37 13.67 38.48
C SER A 36 -3.72 12.24 38.09
N VAL A 37 -3.25 11.84 36.91
CA VAL A 37 -3.42 10.50 36.34
C VAL A 37 -2.05 10.09 35.80
N GLY A 38 -1.31 9.30 36.60
CA GLY A 38 0.10 9.04 36.37
C GLY A 38 0.92 10.34 36.28
N ASN A 39 1.64 10.52 35.17
CA ASN A 39 2.50 11.70 34.95
C ASN A 39 1.73 12.96 34.52
N HIS A 40 0.46 12.83 34.12
CA HIS A 40 -0.36 13.97 33.68
C HIS A 40 -1.07 14.61 34.86
N GLN A 41 -1.01 15.94 34.94
CA GLN A 41 -1.55 16.73 36.04
C GLN A 41 -2.24 17.97 35.50
N TRP A 42 -3.40 18.33 36.05
CA TRP A 42 -4.11 19.57 35.72
C TRP A 42 -4.82 20.15 36.93
N THR A 43 -5.35 21.37 36.81
CA THR A 43 -6.12 22.00 37.88
C THR A 43 -7.54 22.34 37.46
N VAL A 44 -8.50 22.03 38.34
CA VAL A 44 -9.91 22.41 38.22
C VAL A 44 -10.33 23.26 39.43
N LYS A 45 -11.35 24.10 39.25
CA LYS A 45 -11.79 25.10 40.24
C LYS A 45 -13.29 24.96 40.50
N HIS A 46 -13.67 24.61 41.73
CA HIS A 46 -15.06 24.39 42.13
C HIS A 46 -15.37 25.05 43.47
N ARG A 47 -16.54 25.68 43.61
CA ARG A 47 -17.06 26.16 44.90
C ARG A 47 -17.88 25.04 45.55
N TYR A 48 -18.09 25.11 46.87
CA TYR A 48 -18.73 24.02 47.63
C TYR A 48 -20.15 23.62 47.12
N SER A 49 -20.91 24.51 46.47
CA SER A 49 -22.18 24.14 45.84
C SER A 49 -22.01 23.09 44.75
N ASP A 50 -20.93 23.16 43.97
CA ASP A 50 -20.77 22.33 42.78
C ASP A 50 -20.41 20.88 43.19
N PHE A 51 -19.72 20.73 44.32
CA PHE A 51 -19.55 19.45 45.03
C PHE A 51 -20.87 18.87 45.53
N HIS A 52 -21.81 19.72 45.98
CA HIS A 52 -23.14 19.27 46.42
C HIS A 52 -24.00 18.84 45.23
N ASP A 53 -23.99 19.62 44.14
CA ASP A 53 -24.69 19.30 42.89
C ASP A 53 -24.14 18.01 42.24
N LEU A 54 -22.83 17.76 42.36
CA LEU A 54 -22.20 16.48 42.01
C LEU A 54 -22.70 15.34 42.91
N HIS A 55 -22.71 15.54 44.23
CA HIS A 55 -23.09 14.51 45.19
C HIS A 55 -24.54 14.07 45.05
N GLU A 56 -25.50 15.01 44.91
CA GLU A 56 -26.91 14.69 44.71
C GLU A 56 -27.13 13.84 43.43
N LYS A 57 -26.44 14.19 42.33
CA LYS A 57 -26.47 13.39 41.09
C LYS A 57 -25.92 11.99 41.32
N LEU A 58 -24.72 11.86 41.91
CA LEU A 58 -24.10 10.57 42.20
C LEU A 58 -24.92 9.70 43.19
N VAL A 59 -25.57 10.32 44.18
CA VAL A 59 -26.51 9.64 45.09
C VAL A 59 -27.70 9.08 44.31
N SER A 60 -28.27 9.86 43.39
CA SER A 60 -29.43 9.45 42.58
C SER A 60 -29.09 8.39 41.52
N GLU A 61 -27.96 8.52 40.83
CA GLU A 61 -27.57 7.66 39.70
C GLU A 61 -26.80 6.40 40.12
N LYS A 62 -25.96 6.49 41.17
CA LYS A 62 -24.93 5.50 41.50
C LYS A 62 -24.93 5.04 42.96
N LYS A 63 -26.03 5.29 43.71
CA LYS A 63 -26.25 4.83 45.10
C LYS A 63 -25.03 5.08 46.01
N ILE A 64 -24.55 6.32 46.05
CA ILE A 64 -23.53 6.75 47.01
C ILE A 64 -24.20 7.02 48.37
N ASP A 65 -23.47 6.81 49.47
CA ASP A 65 -23.95 7.18 50.81
C ASP A 65 -24.21 8.70 50.86
N LYS A 66 -25.42 9.06 51.27
CA LYS A 66 -25.87 10.45 51.40
C LYS A 66 -24.98 11.24 52.37
N ASN A 67 -24.38 10.58 53.36
CA ASN A 67 -23.55 11.20 54.39
C ASN A 67 -22.08 11.41 54.00
N LEU A 68 -21.66 10.95 52.80
CA LEU A 68 -20.24 11.01 52.38
C LEU A 68 -19.75 12.45 52.18
N LEU A 69 -20.61 13.38 51.73
CA LEU A 69 -20.23 14.78 51.52
C LEU A 69 -20.16 15.55 52.86
N PRO A 70 -19.05 16.26 53.17
CA PRO A 70 -18.93 17.04 54.40
C PRO A 70 -20.01 18.13 54.53
N PRO A 71 -20.69 18.27 55.69
CA PRO A 71 -21.91 19.08 55.79
C PRO A 71 -21.70 20.60 55.74
N LYS A 72 -22.68 21.29 55.14
CA LYS A 72 -22.71 22.74 54.86
C LYS A 72 -22.89 23.62 56.12
N LYS A 73 -21.89 23.62 57.01
CA LYS A 73 -21.90 24.47 58.23
C LYS A 73 -21.97 25.96 57.86
N ILE A 74 -22.98 26.64 58.42
CA ILE A 74 -23.41 28.00 58.04
C ILE A 74 -22.65 29.11 58.79
N ILE A 75 -22.20 28.81 60.02
CA ILE A 75 -21.48 29.75 60.89
C ILE A 75 -19.99 29.79 60.49
N GLY A 76 -19.40 30.99 60.43
CA GLY A 76 -17.96 31.16 60.18
C GLY A 76 -17.49 30.86 58.75
N LYS A 77 -18.35 31.04 57.74
CA LYS A 77 -18.14 30.62 56.33
C LYS A 77 -16.73 30.84 55.77
N ASN A 78 -16.12 31.99 56.07
CA ASN A 78 -14.84 32.43 55.49
C ASN A 78 -13.69 32.44 56.52
N SER A 79 -13.85 31.86 57.72
CA SER A 79 -12.74 31.79 58.69
C SER A 79 -11.67 30.81 58.21
N LYS A 80 -10.39 31.23 58.23
CA LYS A 80 -9.26 30.49 57.64
C LYS A 80 -9.19 29.03 58.09
N SER A 81 -9.32 28.76 59.39
CA SER A 81 -9.32 27.39 59.95
C SER A 81 -10.50 26.52 59.54
N LEU A 82 -11.68 27.11 59.26
CA LEU A 82 -12.84 26.38 58.72
C LEU A 82 -12.65 26.06 57.22
N VAL A 83 -12.03 26.98 56.47
CA VAL A 83 -11.70 26.77 55.06
C VAL A 83 -10.62 25.69 54.92
N GLU A 84 -9.53 25.77 55.69
CA GLU A 84 -8.45 24.75 55.76
C GLU A 84 -8.97 23.38 56.18
N LYS A 85 -9.88 23.33 57.17
CA LYS A 85 -10.55 22.08 57.54
C LYS A 85 -11.38 21.52 56.38
N ARG A 86 -12.17 22.37 55.71
CA ARG A 86 -13.03 21.94 54.59
C ARG A 86 -12.22 21.52 53.36
N GLN A 87 -11.05 22.09 53.10
CA GLN A 87 -10.14 21.62 52.05
C GLN A 87 -9.81 20.12 52.24
N LYS A 88 -9.38 19.74 53.45
CA LYS A 88 -9.06 18.34 53.79
C LYS A 88 -10.28 17.42 53.77
N GLU A 89 -11.43 17.89 54.26
CA GLU A 89 -12.69 17.13 54.20
C GLU A 89 -13.15 16.89 52.75
N LEU A 90 -12.94 17.85 51.83
CA LEU A 90 -13.27 17.71 50.40
C LEU A 90 -12.24 16.87 49.62
N GLU A 91 -10.97 16.92 50.01
CA GLU A 91 -9.92 16.06 49.44
C GLU A 91 -10.20 14.58 49.69
N VAL A 92 -10.48 14.21 50.95
CA VAL A 92 -10.85 12.84 51.33
C VAL A 92 -12.13 12.39 50.62
N TYR A 93 -13.10 13.30 50.43
CA TYR A 93 -14.31 13.02 49.64
C TYR A 93 -13.96 12.65 48.18
N LEU A 94 -13.13 13.45 47.50
CA LEU A 94 -12.73 13.16 46.12
C LEU A 94 -11.92 11.87 45.99
N GLN A 95 -10.95 11.65 46.89
CA GLN A 95 -10.17 10.40 46.93
C GLN A 95 -11.08 9.18 47.15
N THR A 96 -12.08 9.29 48.03
CA THR A 96 -13.06 8.20 48.24
C THR A 96 -13.93 7.95 47.01
N LEU A 97 -14.28 8.98 46.22
CA LEU A 97 -14.96 8.78 44.94
C LEU A 97 -14.08 8.09 43.89
N LEU A 98 -12.79 8.44 43.80
CA LEU A 98 -11.86 7.81 42.86
C LEU A 98 -11.62 6.33 43.21
N VAL A 99 -11.43 6.01 44.49
CA VAL A 99 -11.35 4.61 44.98
C VAL A 99 -12.65 3.84 44.74
N LYS A 100 -13.81 4.50 44.78
CA LYS A 100 -15.11 3.86 44.45
C LYS A 100 -15.33 3.63 42.95
N PHE A 101 -14.63 4.36 42.08
CA PHE A 101 -14.74 4.25 40.62
C PHE A 101 -13.35 4.06 39.97
N PRO A 102 -12.66 2.94 40.26
CA PRO A 102 -11.27 2.75 39.86
C PRO A 102 -11.09 2.62 38.34
N VAL A 103 -11.98 1.90 37.65
CA VAL A 103 -11.89 1.69 36.19
C VAL A 103 -12.50 2.86 35.43
N THR A 104 -13.81 3.10 35.53
CA THR A 104 -14.46 4.20 34.77
C THR A 104 -15.25 5.13 35.68
N ALA A 105 -14.89 6.42 35.66
CA ALA A 105 -15.59 7.48 36.38
C ALA A 105 -17.00 7.75 35.77
N PRO A 106 -18.07 7.88 36.58
CA PRO A 106 -19.39 8.30 36.07
C PRO A 106 -19.33 9.61 35.30
N LYS A 107 -20.17 9.79 34.28
CA LYS A 107 -20.15 10.97 33.39
C LYS A 107 -20.14 12.30 34.16
N VAL A 108 -20.94 12.43 35.22
CA VAL A 108 -20.97 13.63 36.09
C VAL A 108 -19.64 13.89 36.82
N LEU A 109 -18.92 12.85 37.23
CA LEU A 109 -17.59 12.96 37.87
C LEU A 109 -16.49 13.25 36.83
N SER A 110 -16.57 12.66 35.65
CA SER A 110 -15.69 12.96 34.50
C SER A 110 -15.84 14.40 34.00
N HIS A 111 -17.04 14.97 34.06
CA HIS A 111 -17.26 16.39 33.80
C HIS A 111 -16.75 17.27 34.94
N PHE A 112 -16.94 16.88 36.20
CA PHE A 112 -16.45 17.65 37.35
C PHE A 112 -14.91 17.70 37.43
N LEU A 113 -14.21 16.59 37.19
CA LEU A 113 -12.75 16.51 37.26
C LEU A 113 -12.04 16.74 35.91
N HIS A 114 -12.77 17.09 34.85
CA HIS A 114 -12.25 17.30 33.48
C HIS A 114 -11.55 16.06 32.86
N PHE A 115 -11.88 14.83 33.31
CA PHE A 115 -11.32 13.61 32.69
C PHE A 115 -11.61 13.55 31.18
N HIS A 116 -12.79 13.99 30.74
CA HIS A 116 -13.15 14.12 29.33
C HIS A 116 -12.26 15.06 28.48
N LEU A 117 -11.36 15.84 29.10
CA LEU A 117 -10.41 16.73 28.41
C LEU A 117 -8.94 16.29 28.53
N TYR A 118 -8.60 15.47 29.53
CA TYR A 118 -7.20 15.19 29.91
C TYR A 118 -6.86 13.71 30.14
N GLU A 119 -7.86 12.84 30.31
CA GLU A 119 -7.66 11.39 30.49
C GLU A 119 -7.95 10.64 29.19
N ILE A 120 -7.10 9.67 28.82
CA ILE A 120 -7.21 8.88 27.59
C ILE A 120 -8.61 8.24 27.43
N ASN A 121 -9.10 7.52 28.44
CA ASN A 121 -10.43 6.92 28.47
C ASN A 121 -11.55 7.98 28.38
N GLY A 122 -11.40 9.12 29.07
CA GLY A 122 -12.38 10.20 29.07
C GLY A 122 -12.49 10.91 27.73
N ILE A 123 -11.34 11.21 27.10
CA ILE A 123 -11.23 11.89 25.79
C ILE A 123 -11.80 10.99 24.69
N THR A 124 -11.44 9.71 24.67
CA THR A 124 -11.93 8.76 23.66
C THR A 124 -13.44 8.52 23.79
N ALA A 125 -13.95 8.32 25.01
CA ALA A 125 -15.40 8.19 25.24
C ALA A 125 -16.19 9.44 24.83
N ALA A 126 -15.66 10.65 25.08
CA ALA A 126 -16.30 11.90 24.69
C ALA A 126 -16.29 12.12 23.16
N LEU A 127 -15.17 11.80 22.49
CA LEU A 127 -15.05 11.88 21.04
C LEU A 127 -15.96 10.84 20.35
N ALA A 128 -16.05 9.62 20.89
CA ALA A 128 -16.98 8.60 20.42
C ALA A 128 -18.44 9.05 20.55
N GLU A 129 -18.83 9.63 21.69
CA GLU A 129 -20.18 10.14 21.88
C GLU A 129 -20.50 11.34 20.95
N GLU A 130 -19.52 12.20 20.65
CA GLU A 130 -19.72 13.28 19.67
C GLU A 130 -19.92 12.72 18.25
N LEU A 131 -19.07 11.79 17.81
CA LEU A 131 -19.15 11.20 16.48
C LEU A 131 -20.37 10.28 16.32
N PHE A 132 -20.84 9.62 17.38
CA PHE A 132 -22.13 8.90 17.37
C PHE A 132 -23.31 9.81 17.04
N HIS A 133 -23.32 11.06 17.55
CA HIS A 133 -24.43 12.00 17.32
C HIS A 133 -24.25 12.89 16.07
N LYS A 134 -23.02 13.12 15.59
CA LYS A 134 -22.72 14.09 14.52
C LYS A 134 -21.95 13.52 13.32
N GLY A 135 -21.36 12.32 13.43
CA GLY A 135 -20.40 11.78 12.45
C GLY A 135 -20.94 11.76 11.03
N GLU A 136 -22.13 11.18 10.82
CA GLU A 136 -22.80 11.19 9.51
C GLU A 136 -23.08 12.59 8.98
N GLN A 137 -23.48 13.54 9.84
CA GLN A 137 -23.73 14.92 9.43
C GLN A 137 -22.43 15.60 8.94
N LEU A 138 -21.32 15.38 9.65
CA LEU A 138 -20.00 15.93 9.31
C LEU A 138 -19.45 15.31 8.01
N LEU A 139 -19.59 13.97 7.83
CA LEU A 139 -19.19 13.29 6.60
C LEU A 139 -20.04 13.74 5.39
N MET A 140 -21.35 13.89 5.57
CA MET A 140 -22.27 14.35 4.51
C MET A 140 -22.11 15.84 4.17
N ALA A 141 -21.69 16.67 5.13
CA ALA A 141 -21.37 18.08 4.88
C ALA A 141 -20.02 18.25 4.15
N GLY A 142 -19.11 17.28 4.25
CA GLY A 142 -17.78 17.34 3.63
C GLY A 142 -16.85 18.38 4.27
N GLU A 143 -17.14 18.82 5.49
CA GLU A 143 -16.38 19.86 6.19
C GLU A 143 -15.00 19.36 6.66
N VAL A 144 -14.07 20.30 6.88
CA VAL A 144 -12.73 20.01 7.42
C VAL A 144 -12.82 19.65 8.89
N PHE A 145 -12.80 18.36 9.22
CA PHE A 145 -12.86 17.91 10.59
C PHE A 145 -11.57 18.26 11.34
N THR A 146 -11.69 19.01 12.44
CA THR A 146 -10.55 19.45 13.25
C THR A 146 -10.40 18.59 14.49
N ILE A 147 -9.22 18.01 14.69
CA ILE A 147 -8.86 17.17 15.84
C ILE A 147 -7.55 17.66 16.47
N ARG A 148 -7.40 17.42 17.77
CA ARG A 148 -6.17 17.77 18.53
C ARG A 148 -5.17 16.61 18.59
N PRO A 149 -3.86 16.88 18.67
CA PRO A 149 -2.84 15.87 18.96
C PRO A 149 -3.15 15.07 20.23
N LEU A 150 -3.67 15.69 21.29
CA LEU A 150 -4.07 14.96 22.51
C LEU A 150 -5.23 13.97 22.26
N GLN A 151 -6.17 14.29 21.36
CA GLN A 151 -7.26 13.38 20.99
C GLN A 151 -6.74 12.21 20.13
N LEU A 152 -5.87 12.49 19.15
CA LEU A 152 -5.23 11.45 18.33
C LEU A 152 -4.31 10.55 19.17
N TYR A 153 -3.55 11.11 20.11
CA TYR A 153 -2.76 10.39 21.09
C TYR A 153 -3.64 9.47 21.93
N ALA A 154 -4.75 9.98 22.49
CA ALA A 154 -5.68 9.16 23.28
C ALA A 154 -6.27 7.99 22.47
N VAL A 155 -6.70 8.22 21.22
CA VAL A 155 -7.14 7.15 20.31
C VAL A 155 -6.02 6.13 20.05
N THR A 156 -4.79 6.61 19.77
CA THR A 156 -3.62 5.74 19.55
C THR A 156 -3.33 4.86 20.77
N GLN A 157 -3.32 5.42 21.98
CA GLN A 157 -3.10 4.68 23.22
C GLN A 157 -4.23 3.66 23.50
N GLN A 158 -5.47 3.97 23.15
CA GLN A 158 -6.60 3.05 23.34
C GLN A 158 -6.53 1.85 22.40
N LEU A 159 -6.12 2.07 21.15
CA LEU A 159 -5.93 1.01 20.16
C LEU A 159 -4.77 0.07 20.54
N LEU A 160 -3.67 0.62 21.06
CA LEU A 160 -2.52 -0.16 21.54
C LEU A 160 -2.86 -1.06 22.74
N GLN A 161 -3.79 -0.66 23.61
CA GLN A 161 -4.19 -1.46 24.77
C GLN A 161 -5.04 -2.69 24.42
N GLY A 162 -5.76 -2.69 23.29
CA GLY A 162 -6.61 -3.81 22.87
C GLY A 162 -7.76 -4.18 23.81
N LYS A 163 -8.08 -3.33 24.80
CA LYS A 163 -9.18 -3.52 25.77
C LYS A 163 -10.52 -3.09 25.14
N PRO A 164 -11.65 -3.77 25.42
CA PRO A 164 -12.97 -3.36 24.93
C PRO A 164 -13.38 -2.01 25.55
N THR A 165 -13.73 -1.03 24.72
CA THR A 165 -13.94 0.35 25.16
C THR A 165 -15.32 0.61 25.78
N CYS A 166 -16.32 -0.22 25.48
CA CYS A 166 -17.65 -0.15 26.10
C CYS A 166 -17.79 -0.90 27.44
N ALA A 167 -16.79 -0.79 28.33
CA ALA A 167 -16.82 -1.38 29.68
C ALA A 167 -18.03 -0.93 30.54
N ASN A 168 -18.67 0.21 30.20
CA ASN A 168 -19.89 0.71 30.84
C ASN A 168 -21.21 0.13 30.28
N GLY A 169 -21.18 -0.57 29.15
CA GLY A 169 -22.38 -0.99 28.41
C GLY A 169 -23.13 0.14 27.67
N ASP A 170 -22.59 1.36 27.63
CA ASP A 170 -23.12 2.44 26.79
C ASP A 170 -22.52 2.35 25.38
N ALA A 171 -23.32 1.89 24.41
CA ALA A 171 -22.92 1.73 23.02
C ALA A 171 -22.56 3.05 22.32
N LYS A 172 -22.85 4.22 22.91
CA LYS A 172 -22.48 5.53 22.33
C LYS A 172 -21.01 5.89 22.54
N THR A 173 -20.35 5.31 23.54
CA THR A 173 -18.93 5.59 23.84
C THR A 173 -17.98 4.59 23.17
N ASP A 174 -18.45 3.83 22.18
CA ASP A 174 -17.65 2.82 21.49
C ASP A 174 -16.62 3.45 20.55
N LEU A 175 -15.39 2.94 20.60
CA LEU A 175 -14.28 3.38 19.74
C LEU A 175 -14.56 3.10 18.26
N GLY A 176 -15.45 2.16 17.93
CA GLY A 176 -15.94 1.89 16.58
C GLY A 176 -16.52 3.13 15.88
N HIS A 177 -17.18 4.04 16.60
CA HIS A 177 -17.71 5.30 16.03
C HIS A 177 -16.60 6.25 15.59
N ILE A 178 -15.45 6.21 16.28
CA ILE A 178 -14.25 6.94 15.86
C ILE A 178 -13.62 6.24 14.64
N LEU A 179 -13.51 4.92 14.66
CA LEU A 179 -12.86 4.16 13.58
C LEU A 179 -13.62 4.25 12.25
N ASP A 180 -14.94 4.07 12.24
CA ASP A 180 -15.74 4.22 11.01
C ASP A 180 -15.65 5.65 10.44
N PHE A 181 -15.83 6.66 11.30
CA PHE A 181 -15.73 8.06 10.90
C PHE A 181 -14.34 8.40 10.32
N THR A 182 -13.26 8.00 11.00
CA THR A 182 -11.88 8.27 10.54
C THR A 182 -11.53 7.50 9.26
N CYS A 183 -12.04 6.28 9.08
CA CYS A 183 -11.89 5.52 7.85
C CYS A 183 -12.50 6.26 6.64
N ARG A 184 -13.67 6.87 6.83
CA ARG A 184 -14.48 7.55 5.80
C ARG A 184 -14.12 9.03 5.58
N LEU A 185 -13.42 9.67 6.51
CA LEU A 185 -13.08 11.09 6.47
C LEU A 185 -12.14 11.45 5.29
N LYS A 186 -12.45 12.56 4.59
CA LYS A 186 -11.65 13.07 3.46
C LYS A 186 -10.79 14.30 3.78
N TYR A 187 -11.23 15.15 4.72
CA TYR A 187 -10.62 16.45 5.01
C TYR A 187 -10.31 16.53 6.51
N LEU A 188 -9.02 16.55 6.87
CA LEU A 188 -8.56 16.50 8.26
C LEU A 188 -7.68 17.71 8.59
N LYS A 189 -7.88 18.28 9.79
CA LYS A 189 -7.02 19.32 10.35
C LYS A 189 -6.55 18.93 11.74
N VAL A 190 -5.25 18.73 11.88
CA VAL A 190 -4.58 18.51 13.16
C VAL A 190 -4.02 19.85 13.65
N ALA A 191 -4.43 20.29 14.85
CA ALA A 191 -4.06 21.58 15.40
C ALA A 191 -3.66 21.48 16.88
N GLY A 192 -2.35 21.42 17.15
CA GLY A 192 -1.76 21.42 18.49
C GLY A 192 -1.53 22.81 19.08
N THR A 193 -0.85 22.85 20.22
CA THR A 193 -0.40 24.08 20.89
C THR A 193 1.10 24.05 21.20
N GLY A 194 1.80 25.15 20.92
CA GLY A 194 3.21 25.38 21.30
C GLY A 194 3.45 25.62 22.80
N GLY A 195 2.56 25.10 23.65
CA GLY A 195 2.56 25.31 25.10
C GLY A 195 1.60 24.34 25.80
N PRO A 196 1.50 24.40 27.15
CA PRO A 196 0.67 23.49 27.94
C PRO A 196 -0.82 23.57 27.56
N PHE A 197 -1.48 22.41 27.49
CA PHE A 197 -2.89 22.32 27.12
C PHE A 197 -3.81 22.73 28.28
N GLY A 198 -4.44 23.89 28.18
CA GLY A 198 -5.37 24.42 29.19
C GLY A 198 -4.69 24.65 30.55
N THR A 199 -5.15 23.95 31.60
CA THR A 199 -4.58 24.03 32.95
C THR A 199 -3.67 22.84 33.30
N SER A 200 -3.24 22.07 32.29
CA SER A 200 -2.44 20.85 32.47
C SER A 200 -0.94 21.04 32.24
N ASN A 201 -0.14 20.03 32.63
CA ASN A 201 1.27 19.91 32.24
C ASN A 201 1.47 19.26 30.85
N ILE A 202 0.40 18.88 30.14
CA ILE A 202 0.46 18.16 28.86
C ILE A 202 0.88 19.11 27.74
N GLN A 203 1.88 18.72 26.96
CA GLN A 203 2.39 19.49 25.81
C GLN A 203 2.03 18.78 24.51
N GLU A 204 1.00 19.29 23.80
CA GLU A 204 0.43 18.61 22.63
C GLU A 204 1.45 18.30 21.52
N HIS A 205 2.42 19.19 21.32
CA HIS A 205 3.46 19.02 20.29
C HIS A 205 4.47 17.90 20.60
N LEU A 206 4.47 17.33 21.81
CA LEU A 206 5.31 16.19 22.23
C LEU A 206 4.57 14.84 22.26
N LEU A 207 3.30 14.79 21.86
CA LEU A 207 2.49 13.57 21.91
C LEU A 207 2.59 12.77 20.60
N PRO A 208 3.04 11.49 20.61
CA PRO A 208 3.10 10.65 19.42
C PRO A 208 1.73 10.04 19.10
N PHE A 209 1.30 10.17 17.84
CA PHE A 209 0.00 9.68 17.40
C PHE A 209 0.07 9.05 16.01
N ASP A 210 -0.85 8.13 15.74
CA ASP A 210 -0.89 7.35 14.51
C ASP A 210 -2.08 7.75 13.62
N LEU A 211 -1.80 8.09 12.37
CA LEU A 211 -2.79 8.44 11.35
C LEU A 211 -3.21 7.25 10.47
N SER A 212 -2.73 6.03 10.73
CA SER A 212 -3.06 4.82 9.96
C SER A 212 -4.55 4.45 9.99
N ILE A 213 -5.32 4.96 10.96
CA ILE A 213 -6.78 4.78 11.02
C ILE A 213 -7.51 5.51 9.88
N PHE A 214 -6.91 6.56 9.33
CA PHE A 214 -7.47 7.33 8.23
C PHE A 214 -7.15 6.67 6.89
N LYS A 215 -8.18 6.16 6.20
CA LYS A 215 -8.03 5.45 4.92
C LYS A 215 -8.44 6.28 3.70
N SER A 216 -9.35 7.25 3.86
CA SER A 216 -9.95 8.00 2.75
C SER A 216 -9.46 9.45 2.60
N LEU A 217 -8.35 9.86 3.22
CA LEU A 217 -7.91 11.26 3.21
C LEU A 217 -7.50 11.76 1.82
N HIS A 218 -8.13 12.86 1.42
CA HIS A 218 -7.80 13.62 0.21
C HIS A 218 -7.00 14.88 0.56
N GLN A 219 -7.25 15.48 1.73
CA GLN A 219 -6.54 16.66 2.23
C GLN A 219 -6.23 16.56 3.73
N ILE A 220 -5.02 16.98 4.11
CA ILE A 220 -4.61 17.12 5.51
C ILE A 220 -3.91 18.47 5.77
N GLU A 221 -4.29 19.12 6.88
CA GLU A 221 -3.52 20.21 7.50
C GLU A 221 -2.93 19.73 8.83
N ILE A 222 -1.64 20.01 9.09
CA ILE A 222 -0.94 19.69 10.33
C ILE A 222 -0.28 20.96 10.86
N ASN A 223 -0.61 21.37 12.10
CA ASN A 223 -0.12 22.61 12.69
C ASN A 223 0.31 22.38 14.14
N HIS A 224 1.52 22.82 14.49
CA HIS A 224 2.11 22.72 15.85
C HIS A 224 2.20 21.28 16.41
N CYS A 225 2.71 20.34 15.61
CA CYS A 225 2.94 18.95 15.98
C CYS A 225 4.42 18.59 15.75
N GLY A 226 5.10 17.87 16.64
CA GLY A 226 6.46 17.41 16.36
C GLY A 226 6.47 16.37 15.24
N GLY A 227 7.00 16.70 14.05
CA GLY A 227 6.92 15.86 12.85
C GLY A 227 7.34 14.40 13.05
N LYS A 228 8.45 14.16 13.75
CA LYS A 228 8.98 12.82 14.10
C LYS A 228 8.05 11.95 14.97
N LEU A 229 6.99 12.55 15.53
CA LEU A 229 6.03 11.90 16.41
C LEU A 229 4.74 11.51 15.66
N ILE A 230 4.61 11.91 14.40
CA ILE A 230 3.47 11.62 13.53
C ILE A 230 3.73 10.30 12.81
N LYS A 231 2.96 9.26 13.15
CA LYS A 231 3.05 7.93 12.54
C LYS A 231 1.90 7.69 11.56
N GLY A 232 2.05 6.68 10.70
CA GLY A 232 0.97 6.17 9.84
C GLY A 232 0.54 7.04 8.66
N LEU A 233 0.99 8.30 8.56
CA LEU A 233 0.66 9.22 7.48
C LEU A 233 0.96 8.64 6.09
N THR A 234 1.99 7.79 5.98
CA THR A 234 2.37 7.11 4.74
C THR A 234 1.33 6.08 4.25
N SER A 235 0.38 5.65 5.09
CA SER A 235 -0.82 4.90 4.67
C SER A 235 -1.66 5.65 3.63
N SER A 236 -1.73 6.99 3.70
CA SER A 236 -2.55 7.84 2.82
C SER A 236 -1.87 8.20 1.49
N LYS A 237 -0.65 7.71 1.20
CA LYS A 237 0.16 8.01 -0.01
C LYS A 237 -0.55 7.80 -1.36
N HIS A 238 -1.60 6.98 -1.37
CA HIS A 238 -2.35 6.60 -2.57
C HIS A 238 -3.58 7.48 -2.85
N ALA A 239 -4.05 8.27 -1.88
CA ALA A 239 -5.28 9.06 -1.96
C ALA A 239 -5.06 10.56 -1.69
N LEU A 240 -4.06 10.93 -0.89
CA LEU A 240 -3.82 12.31 -0.48
C LEU A 240 -3.40 13.18 -1.67
N ALA A 241 -4.18 14.22 -1.96
CA ALA A 241 -3.96 15.17 -3.06
C ALA A 241 -3.37 16.51 -2.58
N THR A 242 -3.68 16.90 -1.34
CA THR A 242 -3.23 18.16 -0.72
C THR A 242 -2.70 17.93 0.68
N MET A 243 -1.51 18.45 0.98
CA MET A 243 -0.90 18.42 2.31
C MET A 243 -0.43 19.82 2.70
N SER A 244 -0.76 20.24 3.92
CA SER A 244 -0.20 21.43 4.58
C SER A 244 0.41 21.00 5.91
N VAL A 245 1.67 21.36 6.17
CA VAL A 245 2.38 21.09 7.42
C VAL A 245 3.11 22.34 7.84
N ARG A 246 2.79 22.94 8.99
CA ARG A 246 3.35 24.22 9.46
C ARG A 246 3.71 24.19 10.94
N PHE A 247 4.75 24.91 11.34
CA PHE A 247 5.26 24.93 12.72
C PHE A 247 5.54 23.52 13.29
N SER A 248 5.91 22.56 12.42
CA SER A 248 5.89 21.11 12.73
C SER A 248 7.11 20.34 12.22
N ALA A 249 7.79 20.82 11.18
CA ALA A 249 8.91 20.14 10.54
C ALA A 249 10.24 20.93 10.63
N THR A 250 11.35 20.20 10.55
CA THR A 250 12.73 20.70 10.44
C THR A 250 13.44 20.19 9.17
N SER A 251 12.93 19.11 8.56
CA SER A 251 13.34 18.61 7.23
C SER A 251 12.12 18.01 6.51
N MET A 252 12.14 18.00 5.17
CA MET A 252 11.06 17.42 4.37
C MET A 252 11.00 15.88 4.51
N LYS A 253 12.16 15.22 4.72
CA LYS A 253 12.25 13.78 5.06
C LYS A 253 11.38 13.40 6.26
N GLU A 254 11.29 14.23 7.31
CA GLU A 254 10.54 13.90 8.54
C GLU A 254 9.03 13.64 8.33
N ILE A 255 8.46 14.13 7.22
CA ILE A 255 7.03 14.03 6.90
C ILE A 255 6.79 13.13 5.68
N LEU A 256 7.60 13.29 4.62
CA LEU A 256 7.43 12.58 3.36
C LEU A 256 8.04 11.16 3.41
N VAL A 257 9.01 10.96 4.30
CA VAL A 257 9.88 9.78 4.41
C VAL A 257 10.25 9.49 5.89
N PRO A 258 9.28 9.36 6.81
CA PRO A 258 9.59 9.07 8.22
C PRO A 258 10.41 7.78 8.39
N GLU A 259 10.32 6.84 7.44
CA GLU A 259 11.13 5.63 7.38
C GLU A 259 12.65 5.90 7.16
N ALA A 260 13.02 7.08 6.65
CA ALA A 260 14.41 7.45 6.38
C ALA A 260 15.27 7.75 7.63
N SER A 261 14.69 7.69 8.84
CA SER A 261 15.50 7.64 10.08
C SER A 261 15.94 6.22 10.47
N GLU A 262 15.39 5.20 9.82
CA GLU A 262 15.76 3.79 9.99
C GLU A 262 16.63 3.31 8.80
N PHE A 263 16.45 3.92 7.62
CA PHE A 263 17.14 3.56 6.37
C PHE A 263 17.81 4.79 5.71
N ASP A 264 19.14 4.95 5.91
CA ASP A 264 19.94 6.04 5.31
C ASP A 264 19.90 6.06 3.76
N GLN A 265 19.77 4.90 3.13
CA GLN A 265 19.80 4.72 1.68
C GLN A 265 18.44 4.22 1.17
N TRP A 266 17.60 5.15 0.74
CA TRP A 266 16.29 4.84 0.16
C TRP A 266 16.15 5.42 -1.25
N GLU A 267 15.31 4.79 -2.07
CA GLU A 267 14.90 5.29 -3.39
C GLU A 267 13.37 5.18 -3.54
N PRO A 268 12.73 6.02 -4.37
CA PRO A 268 11.30 5.93 -4.61
C PRO A 268 10.93 4.70 -5.44
N GLU A 269 9.73 4.17 -5.21
CA GLU A 269 9.12 3.11 -6.02
C GLU A 269 9.19 3.45 -7.52
N GLY A 270 9.93 2.64 -8.28
CA GLY A 270 10.15 2.81 -9.73
C GLY A 270 11.45 3.52 -10.12
N ALA A 271 12.31 3.93 -9.16
CA ALA A 271 13.63 4.48 -9.46
C ALA A 271 14.55 3.45 -10.13
N THR A 272 15.30 3.89 -11.15
CA THR A 272 16.33 3.08 -11.82
C THR A 272 17.72 3.39 -11.27
N SER A 273 17.88 3.22 -9.96
CA SER A 273 19.18 3.40 -9.28
C SER A 273 20.07 2.18 -9.51
N SER A 274 21.37 2.38 -9.74
CA SER A 274 22.34 1.30 -9.98
C SER A 274 23.13 0.89 -8.72
N CYS A 275 22.85 1.54 -7.59
CA CYS A 275 23.47 1.25 -6.30
C CYS A 275 22.64 0.23 -5.51
N PRO A 276 23.22 -0.48 -4.53
CA PRO A 276 22.44 -1.12 -3.48
C PRO A 276 21.71 -0.04 -2.66
N VAL A 277 20.48 -0.33 -2.27
CA VAL A 277 19.57 0.58 -1.56
C VAL A 277 18.94 -0.23 -0.43
N THR A 278 18.83 0.32 0.78
CA THR A 278 18.31 -0.41 1.95
C THR A 278 16.79 -0.38 2.05
N ALA A 279 16.10 0.60 1.45
CA ALA A 279 14.63 0.62 1.36
C ALA A 279 14.09 1.18 0.03
N VAL A 280 13.04 0.56 -0.52
CA VAL A 280 12.26 1.10 -1.65
C VAL A 280 10.95 1.65 -1.11
N ILE A 281 10.72 2.96 -1.29
CA ILE A 281 9.65 3.68 -0.60
C ILE A 281 8.53 4.09 -1.59
N PRO A 282 7.25 3.75 -1.33
CA PRO A 282 6.13 4.14 -2.18
C PRO A 282 6.04 5.67 -2.38
N THR A 283 5.78 6.07 -3.62
CA THR A 283 5.61 7.48 -4.03
C THR A 283 4.24 8.02 -3.63
N TRP A 284 4.13 9.34 -3.49
CA TRP A 284 2.87 10.07 -3.27
C TRP A 284 2.13 10.20 -4.61
N ARG A 285 1.37 9.16 -4.98
CA ARG A 285 0.85 8.97 -6.36
C ARG A 285 -0.21 9.98 -6.79
N THR A 286 -0.78 10.75 -5.86
CA THR A 286 -1.88 11.71 -6.06
C THR A 286 -1.57 13.12 -5.60
N LEU A 287 -0.45 13.35 -4.90
CA LEU A 287 -0.16 14.63 -4.25
C LEU A 287 0.27 15.68 -5.29
N THR A 288 -0.55 16.74 -5.44
CA THR A 288 -0.31 17.86 -6.38
C THR A 288 0.00 19.18 -5.69
N THR A 289 -0.43 19.34 -4.43
CA THR A 289 -0.22 20.55 -3.62
C THR A 289 0.45 20.20 -2.30
N LEU A 290 1.61 20.82 -2.03
CA LEU A 290 2.34 20.70 -0.77
C LEU A 290 2.68 22.09 -0.21
N ASP A 291 2.09 22.40 0.95
CA ASP A 291 2.46 23.54 1.80
C ASP A 291 3.34 23.04 2.95
N MET A 292 4.58 23.52 3.01
CA MET A 292 5.50 23.38 4.13
C MET A 292 6.00 24.75 4.61
N SER A 293 5.17 25.78 4.50
CA SER A 293 5.46 27.13 4.99
C SER A 293 5.65 27.19 6.51
N HIS A 294 6.36 28.22 7.00
CA HIS A 294 6.55 28.48 8.43
C HIS A 294 7.10 27.27 9.23
N ASN A 295 8.11 26.59 8.69
CA ASN A 295 8.84 25.51 9.35
C ASN A 295 10.32 25.90 9.58
N SER A 296 11.13 24.96 10.09
CA SER A 296 12.57 25.15 10.28
C SER A 296 13.43 24.53 9.15
N ILE A 297 12.86 24.32 7.96
CA ILE A 297 13.53 23.58 6.87
C ILE A 297 14.71 24.38 6.33
N SER A 298 15.92 23.81 6.41
CA SER A 298 17.18 24.46 6.01
C SER A 298 17.60 24.17 4.57
N GLN A 299 17.07 23.10 3.96
CA GLN A 299 17.48 22.59 2.66
C GLN A 299 16.33 21.81 1.99
N ILE A 300 16.30 21.82 0.65
CA ILE A 300 15.39 20.98 -0.14
C ILE A 300 16.08 19.63 -0.34
N ASP A 301 15.76 18.67 0.53
CA ASP A 301 16.40 17.35 0.57
C ASP A 301 15.81 16.35 -0.46
N ASP A 302 16.41 15.16 -0.59
CA ASP A 302 16.00 14.12 -1.56
C ASP A 302 14.54 13.71 -1.52
N SER A 303 13.80 13.96 -0.43
CA SER A 303 12.40 13.52 -0.30
C SER A 303 11.49 14.01 -1.42
N VAL A 304 11.87 15.09 -2.11
CA VAL A 304 11.19 15.57 -3.32
C VAL A 304 11.08 14.51 -4.43
N LYS A 305 11.98 13.51 -4.47
CA LYS A 305 11.92 12.36 -5.39
C LYS A 305 10.64 11.53 -5.24
N LEU A 306 9.98 11.57 -4.07
CA LEU A 306 8.76 10.81 -3.76
C LEU A 306 7.47 11.55 -4.13
N ILE A 307 7.53 12.83 -4.48
CA ILE A 307 6.37 13.69 -4.78
C ILE A 307 6.37 14.21 -6.25
N PRO A 308 6.63 13.37 -7.28
CA PRO A 308 6.93 13.82 -8.65
C PRO A 308 5.77 14.54 -9.37
N LYS A 309 4.54 14.43 -8.87
CA LYS A 309 3.34 15.05 -9.46
C LYS A 309 3.01 16.44 -8.91
N ILE A 310 3.82 17.00 -8.00
CA ILE A 310 3.57 18.32 -7.42
C ILE A 310 3.54 19.41 -8.50
N GLU A 311 2.45 20.18 -8.48
CA GLU A 311 2.23 21.37 -9.31
C GLU A 311 2.42 22.66 -8.50
N PHE A 312 2.12 22.60 -7.18
CA PHE A 312 2.20 23.71 -6.24
C PHE A 312 3.06 23.32 -5.02
N LEU A 313 4.17 24.02 -4.81
CA LEU A 313 5.06 23.84 -3.65
C LEU A 313 5.27 25.18 -2.93
N ASP A 314 4.84 25.26 -1.67
CA ASP A 314 5.13 26.39 -0.78
C ASP A 314 6.15 25.98 0.28
N LEU A 315 7.30 26.66 0.27
CA LEU A 315 8.38 26.54 1.24
C LEU A 315 8.70 27.93 1.85
N SER A 316 7.74 28.85 1.85
CA SER A 316 7.90 30.21 2.41
C SER A 316 8.20 30.22 3.90
N HIS A 317 8.82 31.29 4.40
CA HIS A 317 9.14 31.49 5.82
C HIS A 317 9.94 30.31 6.45
N ASN A 318 10.92 29.79 5.71
CA ASN A 318 11.81 28.71 6.15
C ASN A 318 13.28 29.18 6.24
N GLY A 319 14.22 28.25 6.40
CA GLY A 319 15.66 28.49 6.51
C GLY A 319 16.46 28.24 5.23
N VAL A 320 15.82 28.01 4.08
CA VAL A 320 16.46 27.50 2.85
C VAL A 320 17.51 28.49 2.30
N SER A 321 18.75 28.01 2.14
CA SER A 321 19.89 28.81 1.64
C SER A 321 20.21 28.58 0.16
N LEU A 322 19.82 27.44 -0.40
CA LEU A 322 20.09 27.06 -1.79
C LEU A 322 18.89 26.28 -2.37
N VAL A 323 18.61 26.48 -3.66
CA VAL A 323 17.59 25.74 -4.41
C VAL A 323 18.23 24.46 -4.95
N GLU A 324 17.81 23.30 -4.43
CA GLU A 324 18.39 21.97 -4.67
C GLU A 324 17.28 20.96 -4.99
N ASN A 325 17.62 19.83 -5.61
CA ASN A 325 16.78 18.63 -5.81
C ASN A 325 15.45 18.77 -6.58
N LEU A 326 14.98 19.98 -6.88
CA LEU A 326 13.72 20.22 -7.60
C LEU A 326 13.69 19.70 -9.05
N GLN A 327 14.82 19.23 -9.61
CA GLN A 327 14.86 18.62 -10.95
C GLN A 327 13.95 17.38 -11.09
N HIS A 328 13.49 16.79 -9.99
CA HIS A 328 12.57 15.66 -9.97
C HIS A 328 11.09 16.08 -10.09
N LEU A 329 10.76 17.37 -9.93
CA LEU A 329 9.38 17.89 -9.95
C LEU A 329 9.01 18.46 -11.33
N TYR A 330 8.93 17.57 -12.33
CA TYR A 330 8.66 17.96 -13.73
C TYR A 330 7.29 18.63 -13.96
N ASN A 331 6.33 18.40 -13.06
CA ASN A 331 5.02 19.03 -13.06
C ASN A 331 4.96 20.41 -12.37
N LEU A 332 6.04 20.88 -11.73
CA LEU A 332 6.00 22.08 -10.87
C LEU A 332 5.69 23.35 -11.68
N VAL A 333 4.56 24.00 -11.37
CA VAL A 333 4.07 25.23 -12.04
C VAL A 333 4.20 26.45 -11.13
N HIS A 334 3.97 26.28 -9.82
CA HIS A 334 3.99 27.33 -8.80
C HIS A 334 4.95 26.95 -7.66
N LEU A 335 5.94 27.82 -7.40
CA LEU A 335 6.93 27.65 -6.34
C LEU A 335 7.04 28.92 -5.49
N ASP A 336 6.78 28.78 -4.19
CA ASP A 336 7.04 29.84 -3.21
C ASP A 336 8.28 29.51 -2.36
N LEU A 337 9.26 30.41 -2.40
CA LEU A 337 10.50 30.38 -1.62
C LEU A 337 10.70 31.71 -0.89
N SER A 338 9.64 32.48 -0.65
CA SER A 338 9.73 33.78 0.02
C SER A 338 10.17 33.67 1.49
N TYR A 339 10.75 34.75 2.02
CA TYR A 339 11.24 34.86 3.40
C TYR A 339 12.17 33.72 3.84
N ASN A 340 13.04 33.29 2.92
CA ASN A 340 14.11 32.31 3.14
C ASN A 340 15.49 33.01 3.19
N LYS A 341 16.58 32.26 3.00
CA LYS A 341 17.97 32.74 3.12
C LYS A 341 18.75 32.63 1.81
N LEU A 342 18.07 32.62 0.67
CA LEU A 342 18.70 32.49 -0.65
C LEU A 342 19.59 33.72 -0.95
N THR A 343 20.83 33.47 -1.38
CA THR A 343 21.81 34.51 -1.76
C THR A 343 22.19 34.50 -3.24
N SER A 344 22.01 33.35 -3.91
CA SER A 344 22.31 33.14 -5.34
C SER A 344 21.23 32.27 -6.00
N LEU A 345 21.07 32.43 -7.32
CA LEU A 345 20.20 31.63 -8.18
C LEU A 345 20.99 30.91 -9.28
N GLU A 346 22.30 30.78 -9.12
CA GLU A 346 23.15 30.07 -10.08
C GLU A 346 22.71 28.60 -10.25
N GLY A 347 22.64 28.13 -11.49
CA GLY A 347 22.14 26.79 -11.83
C GLY A 347 20.63 26.56 -11.63
N VAL A 348 19.84 27.53 -11.16
CA VAL A 348 18.40 27.34 -10.88
C VAL A 348 17.61 26.87 -12.11
N HIS A 349 17.94 27.36 -13.31
CA HIS A 349 17.33 26.90 -14.57
C HIS A 349 17.69 25.47 -15.01
N THR A 350 18.59 24.75 -14.33
CA THR A 350 18.79 23.30 -14.55
C THR A 350 18.04 22.45 -13.53
N LYS A 351 17.42 23.09 -12.52
CA LYS A 351 16.68 22.46 -11.43
C LYS A 351 15.18 22.76 -11.51
N LEU A 352 14.78 23.91 -12.05
CA LEU A 352 13.38 24.31 -12.23
C LEU A 352 12.95 24.10 -13.69
N GLY A 353 11.84 23.36 -13.87
CA GLY A 353 11.24 23.06 -15.18
C GLY A 353 10.24 24.12 -15.65
N ASN A 354 9.01 23.70 -15.95
CA ASN A 354 7.94 24.52 -16.54
C ASN A 354 7.23 25.48 -15.56
N ILE A 355 7.98 26.10 -14.65
CA ILE A 355 7.42 27.04 -13.68
C ILE A 355 6.88 28.29 -14.38
N LYS A 356 5.64 28.65 -14.00
CA LYS A 356 4.94 29.87 -14.43
C LYS A 356 4.91 30.95 -13.34
N THR A 357 5.00 30.56 -12.08
CA THR A 357 4.98 31.49 -10.93
C THR A 357 6.09 31.15 -9.95
N LEU A 358 6.97 32.11 -9.69
CA LEU A 358 8.09 31.97 -8.76
C LEU A 358 8.11 33.16 -7.79
N ASN A 359 7.91 32.89 -6.50
CA ASN A 359 8.04 33.89 -5.44
C ASN A 359 9.38 33.71 -4.70
N LEU A 360 10.19 34.77 -4.70
CA LEU A 360 11.50 34.88 -4.06
C LEU A 360 11.56 36.11 -3.12
N ALA A 361 10.42 36.71 -2.78
CA ALA A 361 10.33 37.88 -1.92
C ALA A 361 11.06 37.69 -0.58
N GLY A 362 11.67 38.75 -0.02
CA GLY A 362 12.24 38.72 1.34
C GLY A 362 13.46 37.80 1.51
N ASN A 363 14.17 37.47 0.43
CA ASN A 363 15.44 36.74 0.45
C ASN A 363 16.64 37.71 0.49
N GLN A 364 17.84 37.21 0.23
CA GLN A 364 19.10 37.97 0.31
C GLN A 364 19.80 38.09 -1.05
N LEU A 365 19.05 38.03 -2.15
CA LEU A 365 19.58 38.01 -3.52
C LEU A 365 20.19 39.35 -3.92
N GLU A 366 21.45 39.34 -4.35
CA GLU A 366 22.14 40.51 -4.93
C GLU A 366 22.06 40.53 -6.47
N ARG A 367 21.90 39.36 -7.10
CA ARG A 367 22.03 39.12 -8.55
C ARG A 367 20.92 38.21 -9.05
N LEU A 368 20.59 38.33 -10.34
CA LEU A 368 19.54 37.58 -11.03
C LEU A 368 20.07 36.58 -12.07
N CYS A 369 21.40 36.36 -12.08
CA CYS A 369 22.02 35.32 -12.87
C CYS A 369 21.40 33.94 -12.57
N GLY A 370 21.12 33.18 -13.63
CA GLY A 370 20.50 31.85 -13.53
C GLY A 370 18.99 31.80 -13.76
N LEU A 371 18.25 32.92 -13.64
CA LEU A 371 16.83 32.99 -14.04
C LEU A 371 16.63 33.02 -15.58
N ASN A 372 17.69 33.36 -16.32
CA ASN A 372 17.68 33.75 -17.74
C ASN A 372 17.31 32.67 -18.78
N LYS A 373 16.85 31.49 -18.33
CA LYS A 373 16.32 30.42 -19.20
C LYS A 373 14.97 29.86 -18.73
N LEU A 374 14.33 30.48 -17.73
CA LEU A 374 12.98 30.10 -17.27
C LEU A 374 11.91 30.64 -18.23
N TYR A 375 11.94 30.17 -19.48
CA TYR A 375 11.16 30.78 -20.58
C TYR A 375 9.63 30.75 -20.37
N SER A 376 9.14 29.78 -19.58
CA SER A 376 7.74 29.59 -19.22
C SER A 376 7.25 30.49 -18.07
N LEU A 377 8.14 31.28 -17.46
CA LEU A 377 7.83 32.10 -16.28
C LEU A 377 6.97 33.31 -16.64
N VAL A 378 5.84 33.47 -15.94
CA VAL A 378 4.82 34.52 -16.17
C VAL A 378 4.77 35.52 -15.02
N ASN A 379 4.86 35.05 -13.78
CA ASN A 379 4.84 35.88 -12.57
C ASN A 379 6.12 35.65 -11.75
N LEU A 380 6.82 36.74 -11.40
CA LEU A 380 8.06 36.72 -10.62
C LEU A 380 8.04 37.80 -9.53
N ASP A 381 8.09 37.39 -8.26
CA ASP A 381 8.28 38.32 -7.14
C ASP A 381 9.71 38.23 -6.61
N LEU A 382 10.43 39.36 -6.65
CA LEU A 382 11.79 39.56 -6.16
C LEU A 382 11.84 40.69 -5.11
N SER A 383 10.70 41.10 -4.55
CA SER A 383 10.59 42.20 -3.60
C SER A 383 11.43 41.95 -2.33
N ASN A 384 11.79 43.02 -1.63
CA ASN A 384 12.52 42.95 -0.34
C ASN A 384 13.83 42.14 -0.40
N ASN A 385 14.55 42.18 -1.52
CA ASN A 385 15.88 41.57 -1.71
C ASN A 385 16.99 42.64 -1.70
N LYS A 386 18.22 42.29 -2.09
CA LYS A 386 19.42 43.15 -2.05
C LYS A 386 19.89 43.62 -3.44
N ILE A 387 19.04 43.57 -4.45
CA ILE A 387 19.45 43.84 -5.84
C ILE A 387 19.70 45.36 -6.01
N GLU A 388 20.95 45.75 -6.29
CA GLU A 388 21.35 47.16 -6.39
C GLU A 388 21.47 47.67 -7.82
N GLN A 389 21.84 46.79 -8.77
CA GLN A 389 22.19 47.19 -10.13
C GLN A 389 21.05 46.91 -11.12
N ILE A 390 20.59 47.94 -11.84
CA ILE A 390 19.54 47.80 -12.87
C ILE A 390 19.97 46.84 -13.99
N ASP A 391 21.27 46.71 -14.23
CA ASP A 391 21.82 45.79 -15.22
C ASP A 391 21.50 44.30 -14.93
N GLU A 392 21.23 43.92 -13.68
CA GLU A 392 20.80 42.56 -13.32
C GLU A 392 19.43 42.20 -13.94
N VAL A 393 18.57 43.19 -14.22
CA VAL A 393 17.26 42.96 -14.87
C VAL A 393 17.43 42.40 -16.29
N LYS A 394 18.58 42.59 -16.95
CA LYS A 394 18.88 41.97 -18.26
C LYS A 394 18.84 40.44 -18.22
N ASN A 395 19.01 39.83 -17.05
CA ASN A 395 18.84 38.38 -16.86
C ASN A 395 17.37 37.94 -17.03
N ILE A 396 16.39 38.80 -16.73
CA ILE A 396 14.96 38.49 -16.86
C ILE A 396 14.27 39.19 -18.04
N GLY A 397 14.86 40.27 -18.58
CA GLY A 397 14.31 41.06 -19.69
C GLY A 397 14.03 40.29 -20.98
N ASN A 398 14.74 39.18 -21.20
CA ASN A 398 14.60 38.32 -22.38
C ASN A 398 13.61 37.14 -22.18
N LEU A 399 12.96 36.99 -21.02
CA LEU A 399 12.06 35.85 -20.75
C LEU A 399 10.70 36.07 -21.43
N PRO A 400 10.33 35.29 -22.47
CA PRO A 400 9.30 35.67 -23.44
C PRO A 400 7.87 35.64 -22.89
N CYS A 401 7.59 34.86 -21.85
CA CYS A 401 6.27 34.77 -21.23
C CYS A 401 6.11 35.66 -19.99
N LEU A 402 7.14 36.42 -19.60
CA LEU A 402 7.16 37.16 -18.34
C LEU A 402 6.27 38.41 -18.44
N GLU A 403 5.15 38.40 -17.70
CA GLU A 403 4.13 39.45 -17.67
C GLU A 403 4.19 40.28 -16.38
N LYS A 404 4.52 39.68 -15.23
CA LYS A 404 4.47 40.35 -13.92
C LYS A 404 5.78 40.21 -13.19
N VAL A 405 6.36 41.36 -12.80
CA VAL A 405 7.62 41.44 -12.07
C VAL A 405 7.44 42.39 -10.88
N VAL A 406 7.75 41.92 -9.67
CA VAL A 406 7.79 42.78 -8.47
C VAL A 406 9.24 42.90 -8.02
N LEU A 407 9.73 44.14 -7.91
CA LEU A 407 11.12 44.47 -7.55
C LEU A 407 11.19 45.55 -6.44
N SER A 408 10.03 46.07 -6.00
CA SER A 408 9.87 46.97 -4.85
C SER A 408 10.67 46.56 -3.61
N SER A 409 11.14 47.53 -2.83
CA SER A 409 11.97 47.33 -1.64
C SER A 409 13.34 46.68 -1.88
N ASN A 410 13.85 46.69 -3.12
CA ASN A 410 15.27 46.47 -3.40
C ASN A 410 16.04 47.81 -3.44
N PRO A 411 17.36 47.85 -3.16
CA PRO A 411 18.17 49.07 -3.25
C PRO A 411 18.05 49.80 -4.61
N LEU A 412 17.90 49.07 -5.72
CA LEU A 412 17.70 49.66 -7.05
C LEU A 412 16.42 50.49 -7.21
N SER A 413 15.43 50.34 -6.33
CA SER A 413 14.17 51.12 -6.36
C SER A 413 14.34 52.57 -5.89
N ILE A 414 15.49 52.89 -5.26
CA ILE A 414 15.86 54.25 -4.82
C ILE A 414 16.34 55.11 -6.00
N ILE A 415 16.69 54.48 -7.13
CA ILE A 415 17.24 55.17 -8.31
C ILE A 415 16.14 56.03 -8.95
N PRO A 416 16.37 57.34 -9.23
CA PRO A 416 15.42 58.18 -9.95
C PRO A 416 15.01 57.54 -11.28
N ASP A 417 13.76 57.67 -11.72
CA ASP A 417 13.22 57.04 -12.93
C ASP A 417 13.38 55.50 -13.00
N TYR A 418 13.54 54.85 -11.84
CA TYR A 418 13.79 53.41 -11.68
C TYR A 418 12.89 52.55 -12.60
N ARG A 419 11.56 52.75 -12.53
CA ARG A 419 10.59 51.98 -13.33
C ARG A 419 10.89 52.02 -14.82
N THR A 420 11.00 53.21 -15.39
CA THR A 420 11.37 53.46 -16.80
C THR A 420 12.73 52.88 -17.18
N LYS A 421 13.73 52.90 -16.28
CA LYS A 421 15.06 52.32 -16.51
C LYS A 421 15.05 50.79 -16.49
N VAL A 422 14.17 50.18 -15.70
CA VAL A 422 13.92 48.74 -15.66
C VAL A 422 13.09 48.27 -16.85
N LEU A 423 12.00 48.96 -17.19
CA LEU A 423 11.18 48.68 -18.36
C LEU A 423 12.00 48.75 -19.67
N ALA A 424 12.98 49.66 -19.74
CA ALA A 424 13.93 49.72 -20.86
C ALA A 424 14.79 48.44 -21.04
N GLN A 425 14.98 47.62 -20.00
CA GLN A 425 15.70 46.33 -20.11
C GLN A 425 14.83 45.21 -20.73
N PHE A 426 13.50 45.36 -20.77
CA PHE A 426 12.58 44.43 -21.44
C PHE A 426 12.44 44.71 -22.95
N GLY A 427 13.13 45.73 -23.46
CA GLY A 427 13.16 46.05 -24.89
C GLY A 427 11.76 46.33 -25.43
N ASP A 428 11.40 45.65 -26.53
CA ASP A 428 10.14 45.88 -27.23
C ASP A 428 8.91 45.28 -26.50
N ARG A 429 9.14 44.48 -25.46
CA ARG A 429 8.10 43.90 -24.59
C ARG A 429 7.73 44.76 -23.38
N ALA A 430 8.26 45.98 -23.26
CA ALA A 430 8.00 46.87 -22.12
C ALA A 430 6.50 47.18 -21.88
N SER A 431 5.66 47.07 -22.91
CA SER A 431 4.20 47.21 -22.85
C SER A 431 3.47 45.96 -22.32
N GLU A 432 4.10 44.79 -22.37
CA GLU A 432 3.54 43.53 -21.86
C GLU A 432 3.77 43.37 -20.35
N VAL A 433 4.73 44.10 -19.79
CA VAL A 433 5.19 43.92 -18.40
C VAL A 433 4.47 44.86 -17.43
N CYS A 434 3.86 44.26 -16.42
CA CYS A 434 3.38 44.92 -15.21
C CYS A 434 4.49 44.88 -14.14
N LEU A 435 4.97 46.06 -13.75
CA LEU A 435 6.06 46.23 -12.78
C LEU A 435 5.49 46.68 -11.43
N ASP A 436 5.89 46.04 -10.33
CA ASP A 436 5.46 46.35 -8.95
C ASP A 436 3.93 46.39 -8.77
N ASN A 437 3.21 45.50 -9.46
CA ASN A 437 1.74 45.46 -9.54
C ASN A 437 1.09 46.71 -10.19
N ILE A 438 1.86 47.56 -10.85
CA ILE A 438 1.39 48.74 -11.59
C ILE A 438 1.65 48.53 -13.09
N VAL A 439 0.56 48.42 -13.86
CA VAL A 439 0.57 48.31 -15.32
C VAL A 439 1.33 49.50 -15.92
N THR A 440 2.22 49.21 -16.88
CA THR A 440 3.07 50.22 -17.52
C THR A 440 2.23 51.25 -18.29
N THR A 441 2.51 52.53 -18.05
CA THR A 441 1.77 53.66 -18.64
C THR A 441 2.38 54.14 -19.95
N GLU A 442 1.57 54.75 -20.81
CA GLU A 442 1.97 55.32 -22.11
C GLU A 442 3.21 56.25 -21.99
N LYS A 443 3.25 57.09 -20.95
CA LYS A 443 4.38 57.99 -20.66
C LYS A 443 5.68 57.26 -20.30
N GLU A 444 5.57 56.09 -19.66
CA GLU A 444 6.73 55.24 -19.39
C GLU A 444 7.22 54.58 -20.69
N LEU A 445 6.31 54.18 -21.60
CA LEU A 445 6.64 53.63 -22.91
C LEU A 445 7.33 54.67 -23.81
N ASP A 446 6.80 55.89 -23.92
CA ASP A 446 7.43 57.01 -24.65
C ASP A 446 8.88 57.21 -24.19
N THR A 447 9.07 57.21 -22.87
CA THR A 447 10.38 57.40 -22.24
C THR A 447 11.31 56.20 -22.51
N VAL A 448 10.78 54.98 -22.50
CA VAL A 448 11.51 53.76 -22.87
C VAL A 448 11.95 53.79 -24.33
N GLU A 449 11.12 54.26 -25.28
CA GLU A 449 11.52 54.40 -26.69
C GLU A 449 12.67 55.38 -26.87
N VAL A 450 12.61 56.53 -26.18
CA VAL A 450 13.71 57.51 -26.18
C VAL A 450 15.00 56.90 -25.60
N LEU A 451 14.91 56.14 -24.50
CA LEU A 451 16.05 55.44 -23.92
C LEU A 451 16.64 54.38 -24.87
N LYS A 452 15.81 53.58 -25.54
CA LYS A 452 16.23 52.63 -26.60
C LYS A 452 16.95 53.36 -27.74
N ALA A 453 16.39 54.47 -28.24
CA ALA A 453 16.98 55.23 -29.34
C ALA A 453 18.37 55.78 -28.97
N ILE A 454 18.52 56.31 -27.75
CA ILE A 454 19.81 56.76 -27.20
C ILE A 454 20.80 55.60 -27.08
N GLN A 455 20.36 54.43 -26.60
CA GLN A 455 21.23 53.25 -26.45
C GLN A 455 21.68 52.69 -27.80
N LYS A 456 20.77 52.58 -28.78
CA LYS A 456 21.05 52.18 -30.16
C LYS A 456 22.04 53.14 -30.85
N ALA A 457 21.90 54.44 -30.63
CA ALA A 457 22.84 55.45 -31.10
C ALA A 457 24.23 55.33 -30.42
N LYS A 458 24.28 55.06 -29.11
CA LYS A 458 25.54 54.78 -28.38
C LYS A 458 26.24 53.55 -28.94
N GLU A 459 25.52 52.45 -29.18
CA GLU A 459 26.09 51.23 -29.76
C GLU A 459 26.65 51.45 -31.17
N VAL A 460 25.93 52.14 -32.05
CA VAL A 460 26.41 52.47 -33.40
C VAL A 460 27.69 53.29 -33.32
N LYS A 461 27.74 54.31 -32.43
CA LYS A 461 28.95 55.10 -32.19
C LYS A 461 30.11 54.25 -31.66
N TYR A 462 29.85 53.31 -30.76
CA TYR A 462 30.87 52.41 -30.21
C TYR A 462 31.42 51.45 -31.29
N LYS A 463 30.54 50.86 -32.10
CA LYS A 463 30.89 49.97 -33.23
C LYS A 463 31.75 50.70 -34.26
N LEU A 464 31.40 51.94 -34.62
CA LEU A 464 32.25 52.81 -35.45
C LEU A 464 33.64 53.03 -34.81
N SER A 465 33.70 53.47 -33.54
CA SER A 465 34.98 53.75 -32.86
C SER A 465 35.92 52.55 -32.68
N ASN A 466 35.39 51.32 -32.69
CA ASN A 466 36.19 50.09 -32.65
C ASN A 466 36.64 49.61 -34.05
N SER A 467 36.02 50.11 -35.12
CA SER A 467 36.48 49.84 -36.50
C SER A 467 37.84 50.51 -36.74
N ASP A 468 37.94 51.78 -36.35
CA ASP A 468 39.11 52.64 -36.58
C ASP A 468 40.37 52.16 -35.84
N LYS A 469 40.21 51.41 -34.74
CA LYS A 469 41.33 50.85 -33.96
C LYS A 469 41.92 49.57 -34.55
N LYS A 470 41.21 48.86 -35.43
CA LYS A 470 41.62 47.52 -35.89
C LYS A 470 42.66 47.52 -37.03
N ILE A 471 43.32 48.66 -37.25
CA ILE A 471 44.35 48.88 -38.28
C ILE A 471 45.73 49.19 -37.65
N SER A 472 45.82 49.38 -36.33
CA SER A 472 47.07 49.82 -35.67
C SER A 472 47.30 49.18 -34.30
N GLU A 473 47.59 47.88 -34.28
CA GLU A 473 48.47 47.22 -33.30
C GLU A 473 48.75 45.76 -33.72
N ASP A 474 49.87 45.54 -34.42
CA ASP A 474 50.35 44.19 -34.74
C ASP A 474 51.89 44.17 -34.77
N SER A 475 52.52 44.16 -33.59
CA SER A 475 53.86 43.59 -33.35
C SER A 475 54.32 43.70 -31.87
N ARG A 476 55.05 42.68 -31.41
CA ARG A 476 55.87 42.57 -30.16
C ARG A 476 55.20 42.15 -28.84
N LEU A 477 54.99 40.83 -28.75
CA LEU A 477 55.59 39.91 -27.75
C LEU A 477 55.36 40.07 -26.21
N THR A 478 54.95 38.92 -25.65
CA THR A 478 55.35 38.31 -24.34
C THR A 478 54.81 38.81 -22.99
N ALA A 479 53.95 37.95 -22.42
CA ALA A 479 54.02 37.33 -21.08
C ALA A 479 53.24 37.91 -19.85
N ALA A 480 52.54 36.96 -19.20
CA ALA A 480 52.19 36.84 -17.78
C ALA A 480 50.79 37.28 -17.24
N SER A 481 50.20 36.35 -16.45
CA SER A 481 49.23 36.51 -15.35
C SER A 481 47.72 36.76 -15.58
N SER A 482 47.00 35.64 -15.81
CA SER A 482 45.98 35.08 -14.88
C SER A 482 44.52 35.59 -14.78
N LYS A 483 43.64 34.59 -14.49
CA LYS A 483 42.27 34.59 -13.91
C LYS A 483 41.03 34.69 -14.82
N SER A 484 40.29 33.56 -14.82
CA SER A 484 38.83 33.36 -14.86
C SER A 484 37.97 34.08 -15.90
N ASN A 485 37.34 33.30 -16.79
CA ASN A 485 35.89 33.02 -16.72
C ASN A 485 35.47 31.85 -17.63
N CYS A 486 34.33 31.24 -17.34
CA CYS A 486 33.73 30.18 -18.16
C CYS A 486 33.18 30.73 -19.50
N SER A 487 33.36 29.98 -20.59
CA SER A 487 32.64 30.19 -21.85
C SER A 487 32.42 28.87 -22.58
N SER A 488 31.16 28.45 -22.71
CA SER A 488 30.77 27.23 -23.44
C SER A 488 30.96 27.39 -24.95
N LEU A 489 31.55 26.38 -25.60
CA LEU A 489 31.61 26.29 -27.06
C LEU A 489 30.20 26.09 -27.65
N THR A 490 29.89 26.79 -28.74
CA THR A 490 28.73 26.49 -29.60
C THR A 490 29.17 26.48 -31.06
N VAL A 491 28.76 25.45 -31.79
CA VAL A 491 29.20 25.17 -33.17
C VAL A 491 28.35 25.96 -34.17
N ARG A 492 28.98 26.47 -35.23
CA ARG A 492 28.30 27.04 -36.41
C ARG A 492 27.93 25.95 -37.43
N PRO A 493 26.70 26.00 -37.96
CA PRO A 493 26.42 25.66 -39.36
C PRO A 493 26.58 26.88 -40.28
N SER A 494 26.61 26.65 -41.58
CA SER A 494 26.79 27.66 -42.64
C SER A 494 25.46 28.27 -43.14
N SER A 495 25.54 29.51 -43.61
CA SER A 495 24.51 30.17 -44.43
C SER A 495 24.38 29.52 -45.81
N PRO A 496 23.23 29.64 -46.50
CA PRO A 496 23.23 30.60 -47.62
C PRO A 496 21.92 31.40 -47.86
N SER A 497 22.08 32.51 -48.58
CA SER A 497 21.12 33.18 -49.51
C SER A 497 19.69 33.56 -49.08
N LEU A 498 19.40 34.87 -49.14
CA LEU A 498 18.07 35.47 -49.36
C LEU A 498 17.49 35.08 -50.74
N PRO A 499 16.15 35.18 -50.92
CA PRO A 499 15.62 36.29 -51.74
C PRO A 499 14.58 37.17 -51.01
N ARG A 500 14.14 38.24 -51.69
CA ARG A 500 13.10 39.20 -51.24
C ARG A 500 11.71 38.86 -51.82
N PRO A 501 10.61 39.39 -51.24
CA PRO A 501 9.25 38.90 -51.48
C PRO A 501 8.58 39.48 -52.75
N VAL A 502 7.52 38.80 -53.21
CA VAL A 502 6.60 39.26 -54.26
C VAL A 502 5.13 39.02 -53.84
N SER A 503 4.30 39.97 -54.25
CA SER A 503 2.85 40.19 -54.07
C SER A 503 1.87 39.02 -53.83
N SER A 504 1.08 39.16 -52.75
CA SER A 504 -0.40 39.22 -52.68
C SER A 504 -1.35 38.14 -53.27
N SER A 505 -2.45 37.97 -52.52
CA SER A 505 -3.84 37.71 -52.95
C SER A 505 -4.37 36.27 -52.96
N GLN A 506 -5.44 36.09 -52.17
CA GLN A 506 -6.67 35.32 -52.48
C GLN A 506 -6.52 33.76 -52.54
N GLU A 507 -7.44 32.93 -52.00
CA GLU A 507 -8.77 33.21 -51.43
C GLU A 507 -9.36 32.00 -50.63
N ILE A 508 -10.61 32.15 -50.15
CA ILE A 508 -11.62 31.09 -49.86
C ILE A 508 -11.53 30.31 -48.51
N ILE A 509 -12.41 30.71 -47.58
CA ILE A 509 -13.35 29.90 -46.73
C ILE A 509 -12.75 28.94 -45.67
N CYS A 510 -13.28 28.77 -44.44
CA CYS A 510 -14.20 29.47 -43.49
C CYS A 510 -14.27 28.56 -42.21
N GLU A 511 -14.84 28.89 -41.04
CA GLU A 511 -15.40 30.12 -40.43
C GLU A 511 -15.39 29.94 -38.89
N GLU A 512 -15.42 31.04 -38.13
CA GLU A 512 -16.10 31.07 -36.82
C GLU A 512 -16.64 32.47 -36.55
N THR A 513 -17.79 32.59 -35.86
CA THR A 513 -18.62 33.81 -35.89
C THR A 513 -18.56 34.64 -34.61
N VAL A 514 -18.47 35.97 -34.77
CA VAL A 514 -18.61 36.97 -33.71
C VAL A 514 -19.90 37.74 -33.92
N LEU A 515 -20.68 37.94 -32.85
CA LEU A 515 -21.61 39.07 -32.75
C LEU A 515 -21.59 39.67 -31.35
N ALA A 516 -21.85 40.98 -31.28
CA ALA A 516 -21.82 41.78 -30.07
C ALA A 516 -22.88 42.89 -30.12
N SER A 517 -23.11 43.56 -28.98
CA SER A 517 -23.90 44.80 -28.80
C SER A 517 -25.43 44.70 -29.01
N SER A 518 -26.30 45.63 -28.58
CA SER A 518 -26.35 46.55 -27.42
C SER A 518 -27.71 47.29 -27.42
N PHE A 519 -28.07 47.97 -26.30
CA PHE A 519 -29.12 49.03 -26.21
C PHE A 519 -30.61 48.59 -26.31
N LEU A 520 -31.64 49.27 -25.75
CA LEU A 520 -31.79 50.60 -25.10
C LEU A 520 -33.05 50.65 -24.17
N GLN A 521 -33.00 51.34 -23.00
CA GLN A 521 -34.03 52.19 -22.29
C GLN A 521 -35.54 51.78 -22.12
N SER A 522 -36.35 52.26 -21.14
CA SER A 522 -36.22 53.23 -20.00
C SER A 522 -37.41 53.17 -18.99
N SER A 523 -37.39 54.06 -17.96
CA SER A 523 -38.43 54.44 -16.97
C SER A 523 -38.60 53.59 -15.68
N GLY A 524 -38.83 54.16 -14.48
CA GLY A 524 -38.76 55.58 -14.05
C GLY A 524 -39.25 55.87 -12.59
N LEU A 525 -38.88 57.04 -12.05
CA LEU A 525 -39.31 57.73 -10.78
C LEU A 525 -38.51 57.53 -9.46
N THR A 526 -38.53 58.60 -8.65
CA THR A 526 -37.85 58.92 -7.36
C THR A 526 -38.77 59.90 -6.55
N PRO A 527 -38.42 60.59 -5.43
CA PRO A 527 -37.28 60.57 -4.48
C PRO A 527 -37.76 60.17 -3.04
N THR A 528 -37.09 60.31 -1.88
CA THR A 528 -36.20 61.34 -1.22
C THR A 528 -35.52 60.73 0.04
N ASP A 529 -34.52 61.31 0.73
CA ASP A 529 -33.33 62.13 0.42
C ASP A 529 -32.53 62.35 1.75
N HIS A 530 -31.36 63.04 1.71
CA HIS A 530 -30.57 63.61 2.83
C HIS A 530 -29.89 62.64 3.85
N THR A 531 -28.67 62.82 4.37
CA THR A 531 -27.52 63.74 4.07
C THR A 531 -26.19 63.17 4.64
N VAL A 532 -25.26 62.74 3.75
CA VAL A 532 -23.88 63.27 3.50
C VAL A 532 -23.26 64.22 4.57
N PRO A 533 -21.93 64.25 4.89
CA PRO A 533 -20.71 63.56 4.35
C PRO A 533 -19.94 62.78 5.47
N GLN A 534 -18.60 62.55 5.59
CA GLN A 534 -17.38 62.93 4.83
C GLN A 534 -16.23 61.87 4.79
N ARG A 535 -14.95 62.23 5.09
CA ARG A 535 -13.76 61.72 4.35
C ARG A 535 -12.38 62.10 4.98
N CYS A 536 -11.28 61.58 4.38
CA CYS A 536 -9.86 62.02 4.48
C CYS A 536 -9.08 61.65 5.76
N PHE A 537 -7.73 61.64 5.81
CA PHE A 537 -6.62 61.21 4.90
C PHE A 537 -5.28 61.38 5.68
N GLU A 538 -4.20 60.72 5.23
CA GLU A 538 -2.78 61.09 5.45
C GLU A 538 -2.07 60.89 6.83
N ILE A 539 -0.74 61.04 6.75
CA ILE A 539 0.34 60.52 7.64
C ILE A 539 0.94 61.68 8.48
N PRO A 540 1.64 61.39 9.60
CA PRO A 540 2.86 62.16 9.88
C PRO A 540 4.08 61.34 10.33
N ASP A 541 5.24 62.00 10.31
CA ASP A 541 6.58 61.39 10.24
C ASP A 541 7.44 61.55 11.52
N SER A 542 8.29 60.54 11.76
CA SER A 542 9.65 60.66 12.33
C SER A 542 9.96 61.05 13.80
N ARG A 543 11.01 60.38 14.34
CA ARG A 543 12.08 60.82 15.27
C ARG A 543 11.73 61.53 16.61
N CYS A 544 12.25 60.99 17.72
CA CYS A 544 13.55 61.47 18.27
C CYS A 544 14.23 60.51 19.28
N LYS A 545 15.43 60.88 19.74
CA LYS A 545 16.41 60.10 20.54
C LYS A 545 16.20 60.18 22.05
N ASN A 546 16.70 59.19 22.81
CA ASN A 546 17.66 59.34 23.93
C ASN A 546 18.10 57.96 24.49
N GLN A 547 19.40 57.67 24.52
CA GLN A 547 20.34 57.72 25.67
C GLN A 547 20.21 56.57 26.70
N ALA A 548 21.32 55.82 26.87
CA ALA A 548 21.60 54.89 27.98
C ALA A 548 22.45 55.62 29.07
N PRO A 549 22.93 55.04 30.21
CA PRO A 549 23.82 53.85 30.24
C PRO A 549 23.78 52.93 31.51
N ALA A 550 24.71 51.96 31.56
CA ALA A 550 25.37 51.36 32.74
C ALA A 550 24.59 50.34 33.64
N SER A 551 25.20 49.33 34.29
CA SER A 551 26.55 48.69 34.17
C SER A 551 26.67 47.43 35.07
N LEU A 552 27.86 46.80 35.12
CA LEU A 552 28.34 45.68 36.00
C LEU A 552 27.99 44.26 35.46
N LEU A 553 28.93 43.37 35.06
CA LEU A 553 30.05 42.64 35.77
C LEU A 553 29.56 41.33 36.45
N ASP A 554 30.28 40.18 36.44
CA ASP A 554 31.68 39.88 36.08
C ASP A 554 31.95 38.39 35.70
N SER A 555 33.09 38.11 35.03
CA SER A 555 33.85 36.83 34.99
C SER A 555 33.20 35.56 34.35
N CYS A 556 33.90 34.52 33.84
CA CYS A 556 35.30 34.07 33.91
C CYS A 556 35.86 33.58 32.53
N LYS A 557 37.17 33.30 32.47
CA LYS A 557 37.88 32.52 31.41
C LYS A 557 38.01 31.03 31.86
N GLU A 558 38.83 30.09 31.37
CA GLU A 558 40.07 30.01 30.54
C GLU A 558 40.21 28.52 30.10
N TYR A 559 40.66 28.12 28.91
CA TYR A 559 42.05 27.79 28.48
C TYR A 559 41.97 27.33 27.00
N GLU A 560 42.71 27.91 26.05
CA GLU A 560 44.03 27.50 25.50
C GLU A 560 44.01 26.36 24.45
N SER A 561 45.15 26.17 23.77
CA SER A 561 45.25 25.65 22.40
C SER A 561 46.48 24.78 22.19
N ASP A 562 46.48 23.96 21.12
CA ASP A 562 47.75 23.48 20.54
C ASP A 562 47.71 23.41 18.99
N HIS A 563 48.89 23.54 18.39
CA HIS A 563 49.19 23.23 16.98
C HIS A 563 49.93 21.86 16.95
N CYS A 564 50.19 21.16 15.84
CA CYS A 564 50.77 21.64 14.59
C CYS A 564 50.92 20.51 13.54
N MET A 565 51.43 20.89 12.37
CA MET A 565 52.05 20.08 11.29
C MET A 565 51.16 19.24 10.35
N CYS A 566 51.42 19.45 9.05
CA CYS A 566 50.91 18.69 7.91
C CYS A 566 51.90 17.58 7.52
N LEU A 567 51.48 16.70 6.60
CA LEU A 567 52.37 16.13 5.57
C LEU A 567 51.57 15.89 4.27
N ASP A 568 52.27 15.91 3.14
CA ASP A 568 51.71 16.10 1.79
C ASP A 568 51.61 14.81 0.93
N HIS A 569 51.20 15.02 -0.34
CA HIS A 569 51.21 14.11 -1.50
C HIS A 569 49.92 13.28 -1.72
N SER A 570 49.10 13.50 -2.78
CA SER A 570 49.33 13.53 -4.25
C SER A 570 49.38 12.11 -4.87
N GLU A 571 48.91 11.84 -6.10
CA GLU A 571 48.77 12.69 -7.31
C GLU A 571 47.44 12.45 -8.08
N GLU A 572 47.13 13.30 -9.06
CA GLU A 572 46.10 13.09 -10.09
C GLU A 572 46.71 12.46 -11.35
N GLU A 573 45.94 11.71 -12.16
CA GLU A 573 46.24 11.55 -13.59
C GLU A 573 44.97 11.55 -14.46
N HIS A 574 45.11 11.74 -15.76
CA HIS A 574 44.18 12.58 -16.54
C HIS A 574 43.57 11.93 -17.80
N CYS A 575 42.34 12.35 -18.10
CA CYS A 575 41.76 12.60 -19.44
C CYS A 575 41.72 11.49 -20.52
N ALA A 576 40.48 11.17 -20.94
CA ALA A 576 40.13 11.13 -22.37
C ALA A 576 38.61 11.43 -22.57
N VAL A 577 38.27 12.24 -23.58
CA VAL A 577 36.89 12.52 -24.02
C VAL A 577 36.86 12.61 -25.54
N PRO A 578 35.88 11.97 -26.20
CA PRO A 578 35.23 12.62 -27.35
C PRO A 578 33.70 12.42 -27.41
N ASP A 579 32.98 13.54 -27.56
CA ASP A 579 31.60 13.65 -28.06
C ASP A 579 31.53 13.43 -29.60
N PRO A 580 30.34 13.39 -30.25
CA PRO A 580 29.08 12.77 -29.82
C PRO A 580 28.39 11.96 -30.96
N CYS A 581 27.39 11.10 -30.65
CA CYS A 581 26.44 10.62 -31.65
C CYS A 581 25.07 10.19 -31.06
N ASN A 582 24.05 10.20 -31.91
CA ASN A 582 22.64 10.01 -31.54
C ASN A 582 22.33 8.64 -30.91
N THR A 583 21.80 8.64 -29.68
CA THR A 583 21.03 7.50 -29.14
C THR A 583 19.83 8.01 -28.35
N VAL A 584 18.62 7.61 -28.73
CA VAL A 584 17.42 7.74 -27.89
C VAL A 584 17.40 6.52 -26.96
N ILE A 585 17.42 6.73 -25.64
CA ILE A 585 17.56 5.64 -24.66
C ILE A 585 16.33 5.60 -23.76
N LEU A 586 15.66 4.43 -23.75
CA LEU A 586 14.62 4.06 -22.79
C LEU A 586 15.24 3.18 -21.68
N PRO A 587 14.86 3.37 -20.40
CA PRO A 587 15.54 2.76 -19.25
C PRO A 587 15.37 1.23 -19.14
N PHE A 588 15.97 0.65 -18.09
CA PHE A 588 16.27 -0.77 -17.81
C PHE A 588 17.57 -1.29 -18.46
N ASN A 589 18.37 -1.95 -17.63
CA ASN A 589 19.80 -2.22 -17.81
C ASN A 589 20.14 -3.20 -18.95
N LEU A 590 21.39 -3.09 -19.42
CA LEU A 590 21.94 -3.93 -20.47
C LEU A 590 22.51 -5.25 -19.91
N PHE A 591 21.67 -6.29 -19.87
CA PHE A 591 22.17 -7.63 -20.20
C PHE A 591 22.25 -7.73 -21.74
N ILE A 592 23.27 -8.41 -22.27
CA ILE A 592 23.36 -8.68 -23.70
C ILE A 592 22.46 -9.87 -24.04
N LEU A 593 21.16 -9.60 -24.20
CA LEU A 593 20.15 -10.48 -24.79
C LEU A 593 19.17 -9.61 -25.62
N PRO A 594 19.45 -9.40 -26.92
CA PRO A 594 18.70 -8.45 -27.73
C PRO A 594 17.43 -9.09 -28.32
N HIS A 595 16.29 -9.00 -27.62
CA HIS A 595 14.95 -8.74 -28.19
C HIS A 595 13.83 -8.70 -27.12
N GLU A 596 13.94 -9.48 -26.04
CA GLU A 596 12.85 -9.84 -25.12
C GLU A 596 12.29 -8.71 -24.22
N LYS A 597 13.04 -7.62 -24.01
CA LYS A 597 12.76 -6.58 -22.98
C LYS A 597 11.37 -5.93 -23.08
N PHE A 598 10.86 -5.69 -24.30
CA PHE A 598 9.51 -5.12 -24.49
C PHE A 598 8.40 -6.16 -24.30
N HIS A 599 8.65 -7.42 -24.64
CA HIS A 599 7.73 -8.53 -24.43
C HIS A 599 7.46 -8.71 -22.93
N PHE A 600 8.51 -8.80 -22.11
CA PHE A 600 8.41 -8.90 -20.65
C PHE A 600 7.56 -7.78 -20.01
N LEU A 601 7.81 -6.51 -20.38
CA LEU A 601 7.08 -5.37 -19.81
C LEU A 601 5.60 -5.36 -20.22
N ARG A 602 5.27 -5.82 -21.43
CA ARG A 602 3.90 -5.97 -21.92
C ARG A 602 3.14 -7.06 -21.16
N ILE A 603 3.75 -8.23 -21.02
CA ILE A 603 3.25 -9.37 -20.24
C ILE A 603 2.98 -8.95 -18.80
N TYR A 604 3.98 -8.37 -18.13
CA TYR A 604 3.88 -7.92 -16.74
C TYR A 604 2.78 -6.87 -16.54
N SER A 605 2.66 -5.92 -17.46
CA SER A 605 1.59 -4.91 -17.38
C SER A 605 0.19 -5.50 -17.60
N LEU A 606 0.05 -6.52 -18.44
CA LEU A 606 -1.24 -7.16 -18.75
C LEU A 606 -1.72 -8.06 -17.60
N LEU A 607 -0.81 -8.88 -17.04
CA LEU A 607 -1.07 -9.70 -15.84
C LEU A 607 -1.54 -8.82 -14.67
N ARG A 608 -0.86 -7.70 -14.42
CA ARG A 608 -1.19 -6.73 -13.36
C ARG A 608 -2.58 -6.07 -13.53
N THR A 609 -3.13 -6.02 -14.74
CA THR A 609 -4.50 -5.54 -14.97
C THR A 609 -5.58 -6.61 -14.84
N LEU A 610 -5.24 -7.89 -14.96
CA LEU A 610 -6.19 -9.01 -14.94
C LEU A 610 -6.34 -9.64 -13.54
N LEU A 611 -5.27 -9.66 -12.73
CA LEU A 611 -5.23 -10.34 -11.43
C LEU A 611 -4.77 -9.35 -10.34
N GLN A 612 -5.71 -8.78 -9.59
CA GLN A 612 -5.42 -7.69 -8.64
C GLN A 612 -4.64 -8.15 -7.38
N ASP A 613 -4.80 -9.41 -6.97
CA ASP A 613 -4.22 -9.97 -5.73
C ASP A 613 -3.19 -11.10 -5.98
N VAL A 614 -2.56 -11.12 -7.17
CA VAL A 614 -1.57 -12.17 -7.55
C VAL A 614 -0.16 -11.56 -7.73
N LYS A 615 0.78 -12.03 -6.92
CA LYS A 615 2.20 -11.65 -6.91
C LYS A 615 2.96 -12.41 -8.00
N THR A 616 3.45 -11.74 -9.05
CA THR A 616 4.35 -12.38 -10.02
C THR A 616 5.74 -12.62 -9.41
N ILE A 617 6.27 -13.83 -9.56
CA ILE A 617 7.61 -14.22 -9.07
C ILE A 617 8.51 -14.52 -10.27
N VAL A 618 9.70 -13.92 -10.28
CA VAL A 618 10.74 -14.13 -11.32
C VAL A 618 11.75 -15.15 -10.81
N ILE A 619 11.95 -16.22 -11.58
CA ILE A 619 12.86 -17.33 -11.25
C ILE A 619 13.97 -17.36 -12.31
N PHE A 620 15.23 -17.16 -11.93
CA PHE A 620 16.34 -17.10 -12.89
C PHE A 620 16.91 -18.49 -13.23
N LYS A 621 17.15 -18.75 -14.52
CA LYS A 621 17.78 -20.01 -14.98
C LYS A 621 19.22 -20.09 -14.45
N ALA A 622 19.51 -21.05 -13.58
CA ALA A 622 20.87 -21.32 -13.12
C ALA A 622 21.73 -21.88 -14.28
N SER A 623 22.89 -21.28 -14.57
CA SER A 623 23.69 -21.65 -15.73
C SER A 623 24.32 -23.05 -15.60
N SER A 624 24.11 -23.88 -16.61
CA SER A 624 24.54 -25.29 -16.60
C SER A 624 26.04 -25.47 -16.89
N LYS A 625 26.83 -25.69 -15.84
CA LYS A 625 28.11 -26.45 -15.85
C LYS A 625 29.05 -26.24 -17.06
N SER A 626 29.73 -25.10 -17.16
CA SER A 626 30.90 -24.90 -18.04
C SER A 626 32.20 -24.57 -17.29
N ASP A 627 32.16 -23.68 -16.28
CA ASP A 627 33.38 -23.10 -15.69
C ASP A 627 33.98 -23.85 -14.50
N ALA A 628 33.41 -25.02 -14.14
CA ALA A 628 33.83 -25.85 -13.00
C ALA A 628 35.25 -26.46 -13.10
N VAL A 629 36.03 -26.12 -14.14
CA VAL A 629 37.32 -26.73 -14.46
C VAL A 629 38.51 -25.78 -14.27
N ARG A 630 38.30 -24.45 -14.12
CA ARG A 630 39.41 -23.47 -14.16
C ARG A 630 39.85 -22.86 -12.81
N ASN A 631 39.03 -22.94 -11.76
CA ASN A 631 39.30 -22.26 -10.48
C ASN A 631 39.96 -23.13 -9.38
N HIS A 632 40.46 -24.32 -9.72
CA HIS A 632 40.93 -25.30 -8.74
C HIS A 632 42.43 -25.21 -8.35
N VAL A 633 43.16 -24.17 -8.80
CA VAL A 633 44.64 -24.09 -8.65
C VAL A 633 45.13 -22.93 -7.76
N GLU A 634 44.41 -21.81 -7.67
CA GLU A 634 44.92 -20.60 -6.98
C GLU A 634 44.23 -20.29 -5.63
N ALA A 635 43.41 -21.20 -5.12
CA ALA A 635 42.79 -21.12 -3.80
C ALA A 635 43.79 -21.36 -2.63
N ASN A 636 44.98 -20.74 -2.66
CA ASN A 636 45.97 -20.89 -1.58
C ASN A 636 47.00 -19.75 -1.43
N ARG A 637 46.56 -18.48 -1.41
CA ARG A 637 47.23 -17.38 -0.67
C ARG A 637 46.36 -16.12 -0.53
N HIS A 638 45.99 -15.82 0.73
CA HIS A 638 45.71 -14.49 1.28
C HIS A 638 44.66 -13.58 0.61
N GLY A 639 43.54 -13.37 1.32
CA GLY A 639 42.86 -12.07 1.35
C GLY A 639 41.65 -11.88 0.41
N GLN A 640 40.47 -11.79 1.03
CA GLN A 640 39.27 -11.08 0.56
C GLN A 640 38.86 -11.23 -0.92
N SER A 641 37.89 -12.11 -1.17
CA SER A 641 36.96 -12.00 -2.30
C SER A 641 35.55 -11.83 -1.75
N THR A 642 34.85 -10.76 -2.12
CA THR A 642 33.50 -10.43 -1.64
C THR A 642 32.44 -10.99 -2.58
N SER A 643 31.90 -12.17 -2.26
CA SER A 643 30.71 -12.70 -2.92
C SER A 643 29.47 -11.85 -2.58
N PHE A 644 28.70 -11.47 -3.60
CA PHE A 644 27.44 -10.75 -3.43
C PHE A 644 26.41 -11.62 -2.69
N CYS A 645 26.24 -11.37 -1.39
CA CYS A 645 25.09 -11.85 -0.64
C CYS A 645 24.02 -10.74 -0.61
N LYS A 646 22.74 -11.12 -0.77
CA LYS A 646 21.64 -10.33 -0.16
C LYS A 646 21.92 -10.24 1.36
N PRO A 647 21.44 -9.21 2.08
CA PRO A 647 21.49 -9.23 3.54
C PRO A 647 20.83 -10.52 4.03
N HIS A 648 21.57 -11.33 4.80
CA HIS A 648 20.99 -12.52 5.43
C HIS A 648 19.92 -12.06 6.41
N LEU A 649 18.67 -12.47 6.17
CA LEU A 649 17.61 -12.28 7.14
C LEU A 649 18.03 -12.91 8.46
N MET A 650 17.89 -12.16 9.56
CA MET A 650 18.22 -12.64 10.91
C MET A 650 17.12 -13.58 11.40
N LEU A 651 17.07 -14.77 10.80
CA LEU A 651 16.21 -15.86 11.24
C LEU A 651 16.45 -16.17 12.71
N SER A 652 15.38 -16.52 13.43
CA SER A 652 15.45 -17.00 14.81
C SER A 652 16.50 -18.10 14.93
N SER A 653 17.33 -18.08 15.98
CA SER A 653 18.45 -19.03 16.17
C SER A 653 18.04 -20.49 16.42
N LEU A 654 16.75 -20.80 16.24
CA LEU A 654 16.13 -22.12 16.37
C LEU A 654 15.33 -22.51 15.09
N TYR A 655 15.36 -21.69 14.04
CA TYR A 655 14.63 -21.89 12.78
C TYR A 655 15.56 -21.77 11.55
N PRO A 656 15.38 -22.60 10.51
CA PRO A 656 14.51 -23.77 10.46
C PRO A 656 15.15 -24.97 11.19
N SER A 657 14.34 -25.88 11.73
CA SER A 657 14.87 -27.12 12.33
C SER A 657 15.25 -28.12 11.23
N GLU A 658 16.31 -28.91 11.43
CA GLU A 658 16.80 -29.88 10.44
C GLU A 658 15.69 -30.88 10.01
N PHE A 659 14.86 -31.31 10.96
CA PHE A 659 13.70 -32.17 10.70
C PHE A 659 12.66 -31.49 9.79
N LEU A 660 12.38 -30.20 9.98
CA LEU A 660 11.48 -29.45 9.11
C LEU A 660 12.07 -29.29 7.71
N VAL A 661 13.37 -28.95 7.61
CA VAL A 661 14.10 -28.83 6.34
C VAL A 661 14.12 -30.15 5.57
N GLN A 662 14.35 -31.28 6.26
CA GLN A 662 14.24 -32.61 5.67
C GLN A 662 12.81 -32.86 5.18
N LYS A 663 11.80 -32.68 6.03
CA LYS A 663 10.41 -32.94 5.66
C LYS A 663 9.97 -32.13 4.44
N ILE A 664 10.19 -30.80 4.40
CA ILE A 664 9.80 -30.01 3.23
C ILE A 664 10.61 -30.38 1.97
N THR A 665 11.79 -30.99 2.10
CA THR A 665 12.58 -31.52 0.97
C THR A 665 12.03 -32.86 0.46
N GLU A 666 11.41 -33.65 1.33
CA GLU A 666 10.72 -34.90 1.00
C GLU A 666 9.32 -34.62 0.43
N ASP A 667 8.58 -33.65 0.99
CA ASP A 667 7.29 -33.17 0.51
C ASP A 667 7.41 -32.46 -0.88
N ASN A 668 8.58 -31.88 -1.22
CA ASN A 668 8.81 -31.14 -2.47
C ASN A 668 9.09 -32.05 -3.69
N GLN A 669 8.13 -32.90 -4.03
CA GLN A 669 8.20 -33.79 -5.19
C GLN A 669 6.96 -33.60 -6.08
N ILE A 670 7.17 -33.31 -7.37
CA ILE A 670 6.08 -33.17 -8.35
C ILE A 670 5.38 -34.53 -8.54
N PRO A 671 4.05 -34.62 -8.37
CA PRO A 671 3.30 -35.82 -8.68
C PRO A 671 3.49 -36.30 -10.13
N VAL A 672 3.75 -37.60 -10.32
CA VAL A 672 4.22 -38.24 -11.57
C VAL A 672 3.29 -38.11 -12.79
N HIS A 673 2.10 -37.55 -12.62
CA HIS A 673 1.08 -37.40 -13.67
C HIS A 673 0.95 -35.97 -14.22
N LEU A 674 1.84 -35.07 -13.80
CA LEU A 674 1.75 -33.65 -14.05
C LEU A 674 2.92 -33.15 -14.89
N ASP A 675 2.61 -32.68 -16.10
CA ASP A 675 3.47 -31.76 -16.82
C ASP A 675 3.33 -30.38 -16.19
N VAL A 676 4.26 -30.00 -15.31
CA VAL A 676 4.31 -28.65 -14.71
C VAL A 676 5.33 -27.78 -15.43
N SER A 677 5.04 -26.49 -15.51
CA SER A 677 5.89 -25.44 -16.08
C SER A 677 7.32 -25.48 -15.54
N VAL A 678 8.26 -25.02 -16.37
CA VAL A 678 9.69 -24.99 -16.00
C VAL A 678 9.93 -24.10 -14.77
N SER A 679 9.07 -23.09 -14.57
CA SER A 679 8.96 -22.29 -13.35
C SER A 679 8.78 -23.15 -12.09
N LEU A 680 7.83 -24.09 -12.11
CA LEU A 680 7.56 -25.02 -11.00
C LEU A 680 8.58 -26.18 -10.93
N GLN A 681 9.10 -26.64 -12.07
CA GLN A 681 10.19 -27.63 -12.09
C GLN A 681 11.45 -27.11 -11.37
N TYR A 682 11.76 -25.82 -11.49
CA TYR A 682 12.84 -25.20 -10.72
C TYR A 682 12.58 -25.29 -9.20
N VAL A 683 11.36 -24.95 -8.75
CA VAL A 683 10.99 -24.99 -7.32
C VAL A 683 11.09 -26.41 -6.76
N ALA A 684 10.64 -27.42 -7.51
CA ALA A 684 10.81 -28.84 -7.14
C ALA A 684 12.28 -29.31 -7.13
N GLY A 685 13.16 -28.63 -7.88
CA GLY A 685 14.60 -28.84 -7.85
C GLY A 685 15.29 -28.34 -6.58
N LEU A 686 14.65 -27.46 -5.80
CA LEU A 686 15.21 -26.89 -4.58
C LEU A 686 15.12 -27.87 -3.40
N LYS A 687 16.24 -28.03 -2.69
CA LYS A 687 16.39 -28.99 -1.58
C LYS A 687 17.15 -28.37 -0.42
N GLY A 688 16.83 -28.79 0.80
CA GLY A 688 17.46 -28.29 2.01
C GLY A 688 17.23 -26.79 2.20
N ASN A 689 18.23 -26.10 2.76
CA ASN A 689 18.16 -24.66 3.04
C ASN A 689 17.89 -23.82 1.80
N ALA A 690 18.26 -24.25 0.58
CA ALA A 690 18.01 -23.50 -0.64
C ALA A 690 16.50 -23.27 -0.93
N LEU A 691 15.63 -24.19 -0.49
CA LEU A 691 14.18 -24.03 -0.58
C LEU A 691 13.67 -22.97 0.41
N VAL A 692 14.25 -22.93 1.62
CA VAL A 692 13.95 -21.92 2.65
C VAL A 692 14.46 -20.54 2.23
N GLU A 693 15.70 -20.45 1.75
CA GLU A 693 16.28 -19.22 1.19
C GLU A 693 15.49 -18.70 -0.03
N PHE A 694 14.96 -19.59 -0.87
CA PHE A 694 14.06 -19.21 -1.96
C PHE A 694 12.73 -18.66 -1.44
N PHE A 695 12.13 -19.29 -0.42
CA PHE A 695 10.91 -18.82 0.22
C PHE A 695 11.08 -17.41 0.82
N HIS A 696 12.06 -17.21 1.70
CA HIS A 696 12.32 -15.89 2.30
C HIS A 696 12.81 -14.86 1.28
N GLY A 697 13.59 -15.29 0.29
CA GLY A 697 14.19 -14.39 -0.69
C GLY A 697 13.28 -13.89 -1.81
N ASN A 698 12.09 -14.51 -1.99
CA ASN A 698 11.18 -14.24 -3.12
C ASN A 698 9.68 -14.35 -2.78
N ILE A 699 9.27 -15.27 -1.89
CA ILE A 699 7.86 -15.63 -1.64
C ILE A 699 7.27 -14.88 -0.44
N ALA A 700 7.95 -14.90 0.71
CA ALA A 700 7.49 -14.30 1.96
C ALA A 700 7.10 -12.82 1.81
N GLU A 701 6.21 -12.33 2.67
CA GLU A 701 5.85 -10.92 2.78
C GLU A 701 6.54 -10.23 3.97
N VAL A 702 6.95 -10.98 5.00
CA VAL A 702 7.47 -10.42 6.26
C VAL A 702 8.74 -11.14 6.71
N GLU A 703 9.74 -10.42 7.22
CA GLU A 703 11.05 -10.99 7.61
C GLU A 703 10.97 -12.09 8.69
N ASN A 704 9.97 -12.01 9.58
CA ASN A 704 9.74 -12.95 10.69
C ASN A 704 8.72 -14.06 10.32
N GLU A 705 8.68 -14.47 9.06
CA GLU A 705 7.70 -15.41 8.53
C GLU A 705 8.28 -16.81 8.29
N GLU A 706 8.00 -17.75 9.18
CA GLU A 706 8.50 -19.12 9.06
C GLU A 706 7.64 -19.94 8.07
N LEU A 707 8.26 -20.55 7.06
CA LEU A 707 7.66 -21.67 6.30
C LEU A 707 7.50 -22.89 7.21
N ARG A 708 6.37 -23.60 7.15
CA ARG A 708 5.99 -24.70 8.06
C ARG A 708 5.57 -26.00 7.35
N HIS A 709 5.04 -25.94 6.13
CA HIS A 709 4.74 -27.12 5.30
C HIS A 709 4.63 -26.72 3.82
N LEU A 710 4.81 -27.71 2.93
CA LEU A 710 4.74 -27.61 1.48
C LEU A 710 3.91 -28.79 0.99
N THR A 711 2.99 -28.59 0.05
CA THR A 711 2.28 -29.67 -0.64
C THR A 711 1.96 -29.31 -2.09
N TRP A 712 1.79 -30.30 -2.95
CA TRP A 712 1.41 -30.11 -4.36
C TRP A 712 -0.05 -30.49 -4.55
N SER A 713 -0.85 -29.58 -5.11
CA SER A 713 -2.31 -29.76 -5.27
C SER A 713 -2.78 -29.07 -6.54
N SER A 714 -3.81 -29.62 -7.18
CA SER A 714 -4.56 -28.86 -8.17
C SER A 714 -5.47 -27.86 -7.44
N VAL A 715 -5.64 -26.65 -7.97
CA VAL A 715 -6.46 -25.59 -7.37
C VAL A 715 -7.50 -25.06 -8.34
N LEU A 716 -8.68 -24.77 -7.79
CA LEU A 716 -9.81 -24.13 -8.47
C LEU A 716 -10.15 -22.83 -7.73
N PHE A 717 -10.16 -21.72 -8.45
CA PHE A 717 -10.53 -20.41 -7.92
C PHE A 717 -12.02 -20.12 -8.16
N TYR A 718 -12.71 -19.58 -7.16
CA TYR A 718 -14.16 -19.39 -7.24
C TYR A 718 -14.62 -18.46 -8.37
N LYS A 719 -13.80 -17.49 -8.79
CA LYS A 719 -14.10 -16.59 -9.92
C LYS A 719 -13.71 -17.14 -11.30
N THR A 720 -12.89 -18.19 -11.40
CA THR A 720 -12.45 -18.78 -12.68
C THR A 720 -12.73 -20.30 -12.69
N PRO A 721 -14.02 -20.72 -12.65
CA PRO A 721 -14.42 -22.12 -12.43
C PRO A 721 -13.93 -23.11 -13.48
N ASN A 722 -13.64 -22.65 -14.70
CA ASN A 722 -13.39 -23.50 -15.86
C ASN A 722 -11.93 -24.01 -15.95
N VAL A 723 -11.06 -23.64 -15.00
CA VAL A 723 -9.61 -23.86 -15.11
C VAL A 723 -9.08 -24.51 -13.84
N GLU A 724 -8.75 -25.79 -13.92
CA GLU A 724 -7.98 -26.49 -12.88
C GLU A 724 -6.49 -26.20 -13.07
N VAL A 725 -5.85 -25.56 -12.09
CA VAL A 725 -4.47 -25.07 -12.17
C VAL A 725 -3.58 -25.89 -11.24
N MET A 726 -2.36 -26.25 -11.66
CA MET A 726 -1.41 -26.87 -10.73
C MET A 726 -0.75 -25.84 -9.81
N ALA A 727 -0.64 -26.16 -8.52
CA ALA A 727 0.01 -25.29 -7.54
C ALA A 727 0.96 -26.03 -6.58
N CYS A 728 2.08 -25.39 -6.27
CA CYS A 728 2.86 -25.66 -5.06
C CYS A 728 2.33 -24.76 -3.93
N VAL A 729 1.73 -25.39 -2.92
CA VAL A 729 1.05 -24.74 -1.80
C VAL A 729 1.97 -24.70 -0.59
N LEU A 730 2.29 -23.50 -0.11
CA LEU A 730 3.25 -23.25 0.96
C LEU A 730 2.54 -22.62 2.15
N LEU A 731 2.53 -23.32 3.29
CA LEU A 731 1.95 -22.84 4.55
C LEU A 731 3.05 -22.21 5.41
N SER A 732 2.93 -20.91 5.69
CA SER A 732 3.80 -20.18 6.62
C SER A 732 3.11 -19.92 7.97
N THR A 733 3.79 -19.25 8.91
CA THR A 733 3.19 -18.74 10.15
C THR A 733 2.33 -17.47 9.98
N LYS A 734 2.13 -16.99 8.74
CA LYS A 734 1.34 -15.77 8.43
C LYS A 734 0.33 -15.96 7.30
N ALA A 735 0.63 -16.79 6.31
CA ALA A 735 -0.16 -16.92 5.08
C ALA A 735 -0.05 -18.33 4.46
N ILE A 736 -0.94 -18.58 3.50
CA ILE A 736 -0.91 -19.72 2.58
C ILE A 736 -0.62 -19.14 1.19
N TYR A 737 0.50 -19.53 0.60
CA TYR A 737 0.92 -19.11 -0.73
C TYR A 737 0.64 -20.23 -1.73
N PHE A 738 0.22 -19.87 -2.93
CA PHE A 738 -0.08 -20.79 -4.03
C PHE A 738 0.77 -20.39 -5.23
N LEU A 739 1.90 -21.07 -5.44
CA LEU A 739 2.73 -20.91 -6.64
C LEU A 739 2.05 -21.65 -7.80
N LEU A 740 1.39 -20.89 -8.67
CA LEU A 740 0.59 -21.38 -9.79
C LEU A 740 1.45 -21.68 -11.01
N ASP A 741 0.96 -22.63 -11.79
CA ASP A 741 1.49 -22.98 -13.09
C ASP A 741 1.23 -21.90 -14.15
N ASP A 742 2.23 -21.66 -14.99
CA ASP A 742 2.24 -20.66 -16.07
C ASP A 742 1.05 -20.82 -17.04
N SER A 743 0.52 -22.04 -17.22
CA SER A 743 -0.65 -22.34 -18.06
C SER A 743 -1.93 -21.58 -17.70
N PHE A 744 -2.08 -21.15 -16.43
CA PHE A 744 -3.22 -20.33 -15.97
C PHE A 744 -3.36 -19.02 -16.76
N ILE A 745 -2.24 -18.47 -17.27
CA ILE A 745 -2.18 -17.21 -18.03
C ILE A 745 -2.88 -17.33 -19.40
N HIS A 746 -3.02 -18.54 -19.93
CA HIS A 746 -3.50 -18.79 -21.30
C HIS A 746 -4.95 -19.29 -21.39
N ALA A 747 -5.66 -19.41 -20.25
CA ALA A 747 -6.94 -20.09 -20.16
C ALA A 747 -8.20 -19.21 -20.42
N ASP A 748 -8.05 -17.92 -20.74
CA ASP A 748 -9.14 -17.07 -21.22
C ASP A 748 -9.22 -17.13 -22.75
N GLU A 749 -10.24 -17.83 -23.28
CA GLU A 749 -10.38 -18.10 -24.72
C GLU A 749 -10.36 -16.84 -25.59
N HIS A 750 -10.83 -15.71 -25.07
CA HIS A 750 -10.81 -14.42 -25.77
C HIS A 750 -9.42 -13.78 -25.95
N GLN A 751 -8.37 -14.35 -25.34
CA GLN A 751 -6.98 -13.84 -25.42
C GLN A 751 -5.99 -14.85 -26.03
N SER A 752 -6.41 -16.09 -26.26
CA SER A 752 -5.57 -17.19 -26.77
C SER A 752 -4.84 -16.90 -28.10
N ASP A 753 -5.52 -16.25 -29.04
CA ASP A 753 -4.98 -15.82 -30.35
C ASP A 753 -3.81 -14.80 -30.23
N PHE A 754 -3.69 -14.13 -29.08
CA PHE A 754 -2.64 -13.13 -28.84
C PHE A 754 -1.35 -13.77 -28.32
N TRP A 755 -1.46 -14.68 -27.35
CA TRP A 755 -0.33 -15.35 -26.70
C TRP A 755 0.40 -16.32 -27.62
N ASN A 756 -0.35 -17.12 -28.38
CA ASN A 756 0.20 -18.13 -29.31
C ASN A 756 1.05 -17.55 -30.45
N LYS A 757 1.15 -16.23 -30.58
CA LYS A 757 1.87 -15.53 -31.65
C LYS A 757 3.12 -14.78 -31.21
N GLU A 758 3.33 -14.62 -29.91
CA GLU A 758 4.54 -13.99 -29.33
C GLU A 758 5.33 -14.97 -28.42
N ASN A 759 4.73 -16.09 -27.99
CA ASN A 759 5.38 -17.10 -27.14
C ASN A 759 6.57 -17.86 -27.79
N SER A 760 6.76 -17.81 -29.11
CA SER A 760 7.93 -18.44 -29.78
C SER A 760 9.28 -17.95 -29.27
N ASP A 761 9.29 -16.72 -28.74
CA ASP A 761 10.50 -16.02 -28.33
C ASP A 761 10.75 -16.16 -26.82
N CYS A 762 9.81 -16.74 -26.06
CA CYS A 762 9.88 -16.80 -24.60
C CYS A 762 10.73 -17.98 -24.07
N GLU A 763 10.78 -19.10 -24.79
CA GLU A 763 11.50 -20.32 -24.34
C GLU A 763 13.01 -20.08 -24.14
N ASN A 764 13.60 -19.20 -24.95
CA ASN A 764 15.04 -18.87 -24.94
C ASN A 764 15.47 -17.89 -23.82
N SER A 765 14.52 -17.25 -23.13
CA SER A 765 14.81 -16.22 -22.12
C SER A 765 15.61 -16.76 -20.93
N SER A 766 16.32 -15.88 -20.19
CA SER A 766 17.19 -16.29 -19.07
C SER A 766 16.48 -16.50 -17.74
N PHE A 767 15.15 -16.44 -17.73
CA PHE A 767 14.31 -16.50 -16.52
C PHE A 767 12.97 -17.18 -16.81
N HIS A 768 12.18 -17.34 -15.75
CA HIS A 768 10.88 -18.00 -15.67
C HIS A 768 9.93 -17.13 -14.83
N LEU A 769 8.62 -17.29 -15.03
CA LEU A 769 7.59 -16.46 -14.39
C LEU A 769 6.46 -17.32 -13.86
N SER A 770 6.36 -17.45 -12.54
CA SER A 770 5.22 -18.09 -11.87
C SER A 770 4.33 -17.02 -11.22
N CYS A 771 3.03 -17.28 -11.20
CA CYS A 771 2.04 -16.46 -10.50
C CYS A 771 1.86 -16.97 -9.06
N CYS A 772 1.87 -16.09 -8.06
CA CYS A 772 1.70 -16.47 -6.65
C CYS A 772 0.45 -15.80 -6.06
N PHE A 773 -0.60 -16.58 -5.78
CA PHE A 773 -1.75 -16.10 -5.00
C PHE A 773 -1.46 -16.25 -3.50
N VAL A 774 -1.93 -15.30 -2.68
CA VAL A 774 -1.61 -15.22 -1.25
C VAL A 774 -2.87 -15.04 -0.42
N LEU A 775 -3.12 -15.95 0.53
CA LEU A 775 -4.19 -15.82 1.51
C LEU A 775 -3.60 -15.73 2.92
N LYS A 776 -3.88 -14.64 3.64
CA LYS A 776 -3.32 -14.41 4.98
C LYS A 776 -4.16 -15.16 6.01
N LEU A 777 -3.51 -15.75 7.02
CA LEU A 777 -4.17 -16.58 8.03
C LEU A 777 -5.11 -15.79 8.97
N ASN A 778 -5.00 -14.45 8.98
CA ASN A 778 -5.95 -13.57 9.66
C ASN A 778 -7.26 -13.41 8.87
N ASP A 779 -7.22 -13.57 7.54
CA ASP A 779 -8.35 -13.37 6.62
C ASP A 779 -9.10 -14.68 6.33
N LEU A 780 -8.57 -15.80 6.82
CA LEU A 780 -9.14 -17.14 6.81
C LEU A 780 -10.36 -17.23 7.75
N GLN A 781 -11.52 -17.59 7.20
CA GLN A 781 -12.76 -17.76 7.97
C GLN A 781 -13.09 -19.25 8.20
N SER A 782 -13.05 -20.06 7.14
CA SER A 782 -13.35 -21.49 7.24
C SER A 782 -12.55 -22.36 6.26
N VAL A 783 -12.44 -23.63 6.62
CA VAL A 783 -11.88 -24.71 5.81
C VAL A 783 -12.91 -25.82 5.74
N ASN A 784 -13.45 -26.08 4.55
CA ASN A 784 -14.40 -27.15 4.30
C ASN A 784 -13.61 -28.37 3.80
N VAL A 785 -13.74 -29.52 4.43
CA VAL A 785 -13.06 -30.76 4.03
C VAL A 785 -13.98 -31.53 3.09
N GLY A 786 -13.43 -32.05 1.99
CA GLY A 786 -14.18 -32.85 1.02
C GLY A 786 -14.46 -34.27 1.52
N LEU A 787 -15.36 -34.97 0.82
CA LEU A 787 -15.63 -36.38 1.08
C LEU A 787 -14.34 -37.23 1.03
N PHE A 788 -14.18 -38.11 2.03
CA PHE A 788 -13.03 -39.01 2.19
C PHE A 788 -11.65 -38.32 2.11
N ASP A 789 -11.55 -37.10 2.66
CA ASP A 789 -10.37 -36.24 2.67
C ASP A 789 -9.75 -36.01 1.26
N GLN A 790 -10.49 -36.18 0.16
CA GLN A 790 -9.93 -36.11 -1.20
C GLN A 790 -9.58 -34.68 -1.67
N TYR A 791 -10.11 -33.67 -0.99
CA TYR A 791 -9.87 -32.26 -1.24
C TYR A 791 -10.18 -31.43 0.01
N PHE A 792 -9.81 -30.15 -0.01
CA PHE A 792 -10.27 -29.16 0.97
C PHE A 792 -10.49 -27.80 0.31
N ARG A 793 -11.44 -27.00 0.80
CA ARG A 793 -11.77 -25.67 0.27
C ARG A 793 -11.62 -24.62 1.35
N ILE A 794 -10.69 -23.70 1.11
CA ILE A 794 -10.43 -22.56 1.99
C ILE A 794 -11.34 -21.39 1.61
N THR A 795 -11.90 -20.72 2.62
CA THR A 795 -12.79 -19.58 2.48
C THR A 795 -12.33 -18.41 3.35
N GLY A 796 -12.14 -17.25 2.71
CA GLY A 796 -11.92 -15.96 3.35
C GLY A 796 -13.04 -14.95 3.07
N HIS A 797 -12.76 -13.67 3.35
CA HIS A 797 -13.74 -12.60 3.45
C HIS A 797 -14.45 -12.16 2.15
N SER A 798 -14.06 -12.67 0.98
CA SER A 798 -14.70 -12.36 -0.30
C SER A 798 -14.59 -13.50 -1.31
N ALA A 799 -15.34 -13.40 -2.41
CA ALA A 799 -15.30 -14.34 -3.54
C ALA A 799 -13.91 -14.52 -4.18
N ASP A 800 -12.99 -13.57 -4.00
CA ASP A 800 -11.59 -13.64 -4.43
C ASP A 800 -10.73 -14.54 -3.52
N HIS A 801 -11.12 -14.65 -2.25
CA HIS A 801 -10.41 -15.39 -1.21
C HIS A 801 -10.99 -16.81 -1.01
N ILE A 802 -11.46 -17.44 -2.08
CA ILE A 802 -12.01 -18.80 -2.06
C ILE A 802 -11.29 -19.68 -3.07
N VAL A 803 -10.61 -20.71 -2.56
CA VAL A 803 -9.78 -21.65 -3.32
C VAL A 803 -10.09 -23.08 -2.88
N THR A 804 -10.44 -23.94 -3.83
CA THR A 804 -10.60 -25.39 -3.61
C THR A 804 -9.33 -26.10 -4.04
N CYS A 805 -8.71 -26.85 -3.13
CA CYS A 805 -7.48 -27.61 -3.31
C CYS A 805 -7.80 -29.11 -3.48
N LEU A 806 -7.78 -29.58 -4.72
CA LEU A 806 -7.91 -31.00 -5.07
C LEU A 806 -6.54 -31.68 -4.91
N THR A 807 -6.28 -32.21 -3.73
CA THR A 807 -5.07 -33.02 -3.44
C THR A 807 -5.13 -34.40 -4.09
N ARG A 808 -6.34 -34.95 -4.23
CA ARG A 808 -6.63 -36.32 -4.68
C ARG A 808 -5.91 -37.41 -3.86
N ASP A 809 -5.58 -37.06 -2.62
CA ASP A 809 -4.93 -37.95 -1.65
C ASP A 809 -5.31 -37.55 -0.22
N SER A 810 -5.92 -38.50 0.50
CA SER A 810 -6.42 -38.30 1.86
C SER A 810 -5.31 -38.02 2.87
N TYR A 811 -4.13 -38.62 2.71
CA TYR A 811 -3.01 -38.43 3.64
C TYR A 811 -2.40 -37.03 3.49
N ASN A 812 -2.30 -36.52 2.25
CA ASN A 812 -1.85 -35.15 1.99
C ASN A 812 -2.83 -34.11 2.55
N THR A 813 -4.14 -34.26 2.31
CA THR A 813 -5.18 -33.40 2.90
C THR A 813 -5.10 -33.39 4.42
N HIS A 814 -5.07 -34.59 5.03
CA HIS A 814 -5.03 -34.73 6.48
C HIS A 814 -3.77 -34.09 7.08
N THR A 815 -2.61 -34.30 6.44
CA THR A 815 -1.34 -33.69 6.84
C THR A 815 -1.39 -32.17 6.75
N PHE A 816 -1.91 -31.61 5.65
CA PHE A 816 -2.04 -30.17 5.48
C PHE A 816 -2.96 -29.55 6.54
N ILE A 817 -4.12 -30.15 6.78
CA ILE A 817 -5.09 -29.68 7.80
C ILE A 817 -4.46 -29.72 9.20
N GLN A 818 -3.74 -30.78 9.57
CA GLN A 818 -3.02 -30.85 10.85
C GLN A 818 -1.98 -29.72 10.99
N GLN A 819 -1.18 -29.44 9.95
CA GLN A 819 -0.20 -28.36 10.00
C GLN A 819 -0.88 -26.98 10.09
N LEU A 820 -2.00 -26.78 9.39
CA LEU A 820 -2.78 -25.55 9.45
C LEU A 820 -3.37 -25.31 10.86
N MET A 821 -3.96 -26.33 11.49
CA MET A 821 -4.41 -26.25 12.89
C MET A 821 -3.25 -25.96 13.86
N ALA A 822 -2.10 -26.58 13.66
CA ALA A 822 -0.91 -26.34 14.47
C ALA A 822 -0.38 -24.90 14.34
N VAL A 823 -0.38 -24.34 13.13
CA VAL A 823 0.00 -22.93 12.90
C VAL A 823 -1.05 -21.97 13.49
N LEU A 824 -2.34 -22.21 13.28
CA LEU A 824 -3.41 -21.40 13.86
C LEU A 824 -3.38 -21.43 15.40
N SER A 825 -2.90 -22.52 16.01
CA SER A 825 -2.69 -22.62 17.46
C SER A 825 -1.57 -21.72 17.98
N LEU A 826 -0.58 -21.38 17.15
CA LEU A 826 0.48 -20.40 17.47
C LEU A 826 -0.02 -18.95 17.35
N LEU A 827 -1.09 -18.71 16.57
CA LEU A 827 -1.72 -17.40 16.41
C LEU A 827 -2.83 -17.12 17.44
N ALA A 828 -3.37 -18.18 18.06
CA ALA A 828 -4.37 -18.06 19.13
C ALA A 828 -3.74 -17.48 20.41
N ARG A 829 -4.16 -16.26 20.79
CA ARG A 829 -3.81 -15.68 22.09
C ARG A 829 -4.35 -16.57 23.22
N THR A 830 -3.59 -16.68 24.32
CA THR A 830 -4.02 -17.38 25.53
C THR A 830 -5.37 -16.85 26.03
N PRO A 831 -6.38 -17.71 26.24
CA PRO A 831 -7.66 -17.28 26.78
C PRO A 831 -7.49 -16.84 28.24
N SER A 832 -8.19 -15.78 28.63
CA SER A 832 -8.35 -15.40 30.04
C SER A 832 -9.16 -16.46 30.80
N PRO A 833 -8.91 -16.65 32.11
CA PRO A 833 -9.64 -17.64 32.91
C PRO A 833 -11.07 -17.18 33.18
N GLU A 834 -12.04 -17.74 32.46
CA GLU A 834 -13.45 -17.73 32.88
C GLU A 834 -13.70 -18.73 34.02
N PRO A 835 -14.73 -18.51 34.87
CA PRO A 835 -14.86 -19.20 36.15
C PRO A 835 -15.26 -20.67 36.06
N VAL A 836 -14.81 -21.41 37.07
CA VAL A 836 -14.98 -22.85 37.31
C VAL A 836 -16.43 -23.33 37.16
N ASP A 837 -16.65 -24.36 36.32
CA ASP A 837 -17.55 -25.48 36.63
C ASP A 837 -17.37 -26.70 35.68
N LYS A 838 -16.34 -27.54 35.94
CA LYS A 838 -16.30 -29.01 35.70
C LYS A 838 -14.96 -29.67 36.10
N ASP A 839 -14.99 -31.01 36.18
CA ASP A 839 -14.07 -31.86 36.95
C ASP A 839 -12.56 -31.68 36.76
N PHE A 840 -11.87 -31.60 37.90
CA PHE A 840 -10.41 -31.52 38.07
C PHE A 840 -9.63 -32.78 37.61
N TYR A 841 -10.33 -33.84 37.16
CA TYR A 841 -9.74 -35.13 36.77
C TYR A 841 -9.74 -35.43 35.26
N SER A 842 -10.24 -34.52 34.41
CA SER A 842 -10.10 -34.65 32.94
C SER A 842 -8.81 -34.05 32.37
N GLU A 843 -7.96 -33.44 33.20
CA GLU A 843 -6.84 -32.57 32.74
C GLU A 843 -5.68 -33.27 32.00
N PHE A 844 -5.65 -34.60 31.91
CA PHE A 844 -4.56 -35.38 31.29
C PHE A 844 -4.87 -35.97 29.91
N GLY A 845 -5.99 -35.61 29.27
CA GLY A 845 -6.34 -36.07 27.92
C GLY A 845 -6.94 -34.98 27.03
N SER A 846 -6.26 -34.66 25.92
CA SER A 846 -6.62 -33.67 24.89
C SER A 846 -6.82 -32.22 25.35
N LYS A 847 -5.90 -31.33 24.94
CA LYS A 847 -6.01 -29.86 25.10
C LYS A 847 -5.67 -29.08 23.82
N THR A 848 -5.77 -29.72 22.65
CA THR A 848 -5.28 -29.17 21.35
C THR A 848 -6.32 -29.14 20.23
N THR A 849 -7.55 -29.59 20.45
CA THR A 849 -8.65 -29.46 19.49
C THR A 849 -9.89 -28.85 20.15
N GLY A 850 -10.68 -28.11 19.36
CA GLY A 850 -11.94 -27.54 19.82
C GLY A 850 -13.03 -28.58 20.07
N LYS A 851 -14.21 -28.13 20.50
CA LYS A 851 -15.40 -29.00 20.49
C LYS A 851 -15.86 -29.20 19.05
N MET A 852 -16.17 -30.45 18.71
CA MET A 852 -16.82 -30.80 17.45
C MET A 852 -18.33 -30.91 17.71
N GLU A 853 -19.10 -30.02 17.10
CA GLU A 853 -20.56 -29.94 17.23
C GLU A 853 -21.15 -29.83 15.82
N ASN A 854 -22.06 -30.75 15.45
CA ASN A 854 -22.69 -30.82 14.12
C ASN A 854 -21.71 -30.88 12.92
N TYR A 855 -20.62 -31.66 13.02
CA TYR A 855 -19.53 -31.75 12.03
C TYR A 855 -18.75 -30.44 11.80
N GLU A 856 -19.08 -29.35 12.50
CA GLU A 856 -18.21 -28.18 12.63
C GLU A 856 -17.26 -28.33 13.82
N LEU A 857 -15.99 -27.95 13.62
CA LEU A 857 -14.95 -27.84 14.63
C LEU A 857 -14.45 -26.39 14.65
N ILE A 858 -14.90 -25.62 15.65
CA ILE A 858 -14.44 -24.24 15.84
C ILE A 858 -13.07 -24.27 16.52
N HIS A 859 -12.04 -23.82 15.81
CA HIS A 859 -10.67 -23.76 16.30
C HIS A 859 -10.48 -22.59 17.29
N SER A 860 -9.45 -22.64 18.14
CA SER A 860 -9.13 -21.58 19.12
C SER A 860 -8.86 -20.21 18.49
N SER A 861 -8.41 -20.20 17.24
CA SER A 861 -8.25 -19.01 16.39
C SER A 861 -9.55 -18.46 15.80
N ARG A 862 -10.71 -19.05 16.14
CA ARG A 862 -12.06 -18.81 15.58
C ARG A 862 -12.29 -19.28 14.14
N VAL A 863 -11.28 -19.84 13.47
CA VAL A 863 -11.45 -20.49 12.16
C VAL A 863 -12.35 -21.72 12.32
N LYS A 864 -13.36 -21.86 11.44
CA LYS A 864 -14.19 -23.07 11.37
C LYS A 864 -13.53 -24.14 10.49
N PHE A 865 -13.41 -25.37 10.99
CA PHE A 865 -13.17 -26.55 10.16
C PHE A 865 -14.49 -27.30 10.01
N ILE A 866 -14.97 -27.47 8.78
CA ILE A 866 -16.29 -28.03 8.47
C ILE A 866 -16.04 -29.37 7.75
N TYR A 867 -16.56 -30.46 8.29
CA TYR A 867 -16.42 -31.80 7.74
C TYR A 867 -17.74 -32.26 7.09
N PRO A 868 -17.70 -33.19 6.12
CA PRO A 868 -18.90 -33.74 5.52
C PRO A 868 -19.79 -34.41 6.57
N ASN A 869 -21.09 -34.16 6.51
CA ASN A 869 -22.08 -34.76 7.41
C ASN A 869 -22.70 -36.04 6.80
N GLU A 870 -23.53 -36.73 7.57
CA GLU A 870 -24.25 -37.92 7.09
C GLU A 870 -25.29 -37.60 5.98
N GLU A 871 -25.73 -36.34 5.87
CA GLU A 871 -26.66 -35.89 4.83
C GLU A 871 -25.98 -35.82 3.45
N GLU A 872 -24.76 -35.28 3.34
CA GLU A 872 -24.02 -35.24 2.07
C GLU A 872 -23.72 -36.65 1.51
N ILE A 873 -23.46 -37.61 2.40
CA ILE A 873 -23.28 -39.02 2.03
C ILE A 873 -24.62 -39.66 1.64
N GLY A 874 -25.71 -39.30 2.34
CA GLY A 874 -27.08 -39.72 2.04
C GLY A 874 -27.57 -39.21 0.67
N ASP A 875 -27.35 -37.95 0.35
CA ASP A 875 -27.70 -37.34 -0.95
C ASP A 875 -26.95 -38.01 -2.11
N LEU A 876 -25.65 -38.27 -1.93
CA LEU A 876 -24.85 -38.97 -2.94
C LEU A 876 -25.31 -40.43 -3.13
N ALA A 877 -25.62 -41.13 -2.05
CA ALA A 877 -26.18 -42.48 -2.11
C ALA A 877 -27.59 -42.51 -2.72
N PHE A 878 -28.41 -41.49 -2.47
CA PHE A 878 -29.73 -41.30 -3.08
C PHE A 878 -29.63 -41.06 -4.58
N LEU A 879 -28.72 -40.18 -5.03
CA LEU A 879 -28.51 -39.91 -6.45
C LEU A 879 -28.03 -41.17 -7.19
N VAL A 880 -27.10 -41.93 -6.60
CA VAL A 880 -26.66 -43.22 -7.15
C VAL A 880 -27.85 -44.20 -7.23
N ALA A 881 -28.70 -44.27 -6.21
CA ALA A 881 -29.90 -45.12 -6.23
C ALA A 881 -30.93 -44.70 -7.28
N GLU A 882 -31.16 -43.39 -7.48
CA GLU A 882 -32.07 -42.86 -8.49
C GLU A 882 -31.61 -43.25 -9.90
N LYS A 883 -30.31 -43.14 -10.20
CA LYS A 883 -29.77 -43.49 -11.53
C LYS A 883 -29.71 -45.00 -11.80
N MET A 884 -29.96 -45.86 -10.80
CA MET A 884 -30.07 -47.32 -10.98
C MET A 884 -31.47 -47.80 -11.40
N ASP A 885 -32.47 -46.92 -11.50
CA ASP A 885 -33.84 -47.19 -11.97
C ASP A 885 -34.56 -48.39 -11.28
N SER A 886 -34.12 -48.75 -10.07
CA SER A 886 -34.48 -50.00 -9.38
C SER A 886 -35.19 -49.75 -8.04
N LEU A 887 -36.44 -49.28 -8.14
CA LEU A 887 -37.38 -49.00 -7.02
C LEU A 887 -37.77 -50.21 -6.13
N THR A 888 -36.99 -51.30 -6.11
CA THR A 888 -37.36 -52.59 -5.53
C THR A 888 -36.43 -53.13 -4.44
N ASN A 889 -35.33 -52.45 -4.09
CA ASN A 889 -34.53 -52.78 -2.91
C ASN A 889 -33.84 -51.55 -2.27
N LEU A 890 -34.57 -50.83 -1.41
CA LEU A 890 -34.00 -49.84 -0.49
C LEU A 890 -33.32 -50.54 0.71
N GLN A 891 -32.28 -51.33 0.42
CA GLN A 891 -31.23 -51.65 1.39
C GLN A 891 -30.09 -50.63 1.21
N SER A 892 -29.40 -50.27 2.30
CA SER A 892 -28.41 -49.19 2.32
C SER A 892 -27.37 -49.32 1.20
N LEU A 893 -27.41 -48.39 0.25
CA LEU A 893 -26.53 -48.39 -0.93
C LEU A 893 -25.14 -47.91 -0.52
N ASN A 894 -24.34 -48.86 -0.01
CA ASN A 894 -23.07 -48.57 0.64
C ASN A 894 -22.00 -48.18 -0.39
N ILE A 895 -21.59 -46.91 -0.36
CA ILE A 895 -20.38 -46.43 -1.04
C ILE A 895 -19.17 -47.11 -0.37
N LEU A 896 -18.46 -47.97 -1.10
CA LEU A 896 -17.30 -48.71 -0.62
C LEU A 896 -15.99 -47.93 -0.85
N LEU A 897 -15.96 -47.11 -1.91
CA LEU A 897 -14.86 -46.20 -2.21
C LEU A 897 -15.37 -44.99 -2.99
N TYR A 898 -14.81 -43.83 -2.68
CA TYR A 898 -14.94 -42.57 -3.40
C TYR A 898 -13.51 -42.03 -3.55
N VAL A 899 -13.05 -41.82 -4.79
CA VAL A 899 -11.69 -41.34 -5.10
C VAL A 899 -11.76 -40.34 -6.25
N LEU A 900 -11.00 -39.25 -6.12
CA LEU A 900 -10.80 -38.31 -7.21
C LEU A 900 -9.71 -38.81 -8.16
N ALA A 901 -10.11 -39.06 -9.40
CA ALA A 901 -9.31 -39.71 -10.43
C ALA A 901 -9.32 -38.89 -11.73
N PHE A 902 -8.67 -39.43 -12.75
CA PHE A 902 -8.71 -38.91 -14.11
C PHE A 902 -9.09 -40.01 -15.11
N GLN A 903 -10.00 -39.72 -16.02
CA GLN A 903 -10.26 -40.55 -17.19
C GLN A 903 -9.23 -40.21 -18.29
N VAL A 904 -8.54 -41.23 -18.80
CA VAL A 904 -7.47 -41.09 -19.80
C VAL A 904 -8.07 -41.26 -21.20
N ASN A 905 -8.19 -40.15 -21.93
CA ASN A 905 -8.71 -40.14 -23.29
C ASN A 905 -7.58 -40.20 -24.32
N HIS A 906 -7.60 -41.23 -25.16
CA HIS A 906 -6.67 -41.42 -26.28
C HIS A 906 -7.24 -40.79 -27.56
N VAL A 907 -6.46 -39.93 -28.22
CA VAL A 907 -6.84 -39.31 -29.50
C VAL A 907 -6.22 -40.08 -30.67
N GLU A 908 -7.00 -40.91 -31.34
CA GLU A 908 -6.55 -41.62 -32.55
C GLU A 908 -6.34 -40.65 -33.73
N GLY A 909 -5.12 -40.56 -34.26
CA GLY A 909 -4.83 -39.89 -35.54
C GLY A 909 -3.60 -38.98 -35.60
N SER A 910 -2.94 -38.71 -34.47
CA SER A 910 -1.73 -37.87 -34.39
C SER A 910 -0.43 -38.71 -34.42
N ALA A 911 0.65 -38.15 -34.98
CA ALA A 911 2.00 -38.76 -34.93
C ALA A 911 2.72 -38.56 -33.58
N GLN A 912 2.07 -37.91 -32.61
CA GLN A 912 2.49 -37.80 -31.21
C GLN A 912 1.34 -38.30 -30.33
N ASN A 913 1.61 -39.30 -29.50
CA ASN A 913 0.62 -39.90 -28.58
C ASN A 913 0.36 -38.99 -27.37
N THR A 914 -0.46 -37.96 -27.56
CA THR A 914 -0.94 -37.09 -26.48
C THR A 914 -2.21 -37.67 -25.85
N SER A 915 -2.07 -38.36 -24.71
CA SER A 915 -3.20 -38.74 -23.87
C SER A 915 -3.67 -37.54 -23.05
N SER A 916 -4.98 -37.28 -23.00
CA SER A 916 -5.56 -36.21 -22.19
C SER A 916 -6.20 -36.77 -20.91
N LEU A 917 -6.01 -36.07 -19.79
CA LEU A 917 -6.60 -36.42 -18.50
C LEU A 917 -7.85 -35.57 -18.25
N GLN A 918 -9.02 -36.19 -18.09
CA GLN A 918 -10.24 -35.52 -17.68
C GLN A 918 -10.55 -35.81 -16.21
N PRO A 919 -10.72 -34.81 -15.33
CA PRO A 919 -11.11 -35.05 -13.93
C PRO A 919 -12.43 -35.83 -13.84
N LYS A 920 -12.47 -36.86 -13.00
CA LYS A 920 -13.68 -37.63 -12.65
C LYS A 920 -13.64 -38.06 -11.19
N THR A 921 -14.80 -38.15 -10.55
CA THR A 921 -14.95 -38.92 -9.32
C THR A 921 -15.26 -40.37 -9.70
N LEU A 922 -14.48 -41.31 -9.18
CA LEU A 922 -14.80 -42.73 -9.26
C LEU A 922 -15.47 -43.18 -7.97
N ILE A 923 -16.67 -43.75 -8.09
CA ILE A 923 -17.44 -44.32 -6.98
C ILE A 923 -17.59 -45.83 -7.19
N LEU A 924 -17.23 -46.62 -6.18
CA LEU A 924 -17.45 -48.05 -6.11
C LEU A 924 -18.54 -48.37 -5.09
N THR A 925 -19.53 -49.16 -5.50
CA THR A 925 -20.58 -49.73 -4.64
C THR A 925 -20.39 -51.24 -4.50
N SER A 926 -21.34 -51.94 -3.86
CA SER A 926 -21.35 -53.40 -3.78
C SER A 926 -21.54 -54.13 -5.11
N SER A 927 -22.08 -53.47 -6.13
CA SER A 927 -22.51 -54.10 -7.39
C SER A 927 -22.10 -53.33 -8.64
N ASP A 928 -21.78 -52.04 -8.53
CA ASP A 928 -21.65 -51.11 -9.65
C ASP A 928 -20.51 -50.08 -9.44
N LEU A 929 -19.92 -49.66 -10.54
CA LEU A 929 -18.91 -48.61 -10.68
C LEU A 929 -19.52 -47.40 -11.39
N PHE A 930 -19.22 -46.19 -10.92
CA PHE A 930 -19.73 -44.95 -11.51
C PHE A 930 -18.62 -43.90 -11.69
N LEU A 931 -18.70 -43.16 -12.79
CA LEU A 931 -17.91 -41.95 -13.05
C LEU A 931 -18.83 -40.74 -12.96
N PHE A 932 -18.51 -39.80 -12.07
CA PHE A 932 -19.21 -38.53 -11.92
C PHE A 932 -18.33 -37.34 -12.32
N ASP A 933 -18.96 -36.32 -12.89
CA ASP A 933 -18.46 -34.96 -12.93
C ASP A 933 -19.01 -34.19 -11.72
N GLU A 934 -18.13 -33.52 -10.96
CA GLU A 934 -18.50 -32.78 -9.74
C GLU A 934 -18.23 -31.28 -9.86
N ASP A 935 -19.04 -30.46 -9.18
CA ASP A 935 -18.86 -29.01 -9.09
C ASP A 935 -18.25 -28.58 -7.74
N TYR A 936 -16.91 -28.67 -7.67
CA TYR A 936 -16.09 -28.23 -6.53
C TYR A 936 -16.00 -26.71 -6.35
N ILE A 937 -16.62 -25.92 -7.23
CA ILE A 937 -16.56 -24.45 -7.20
C ILE A 937 -17.84 -23.89 -6.60
N SER A 938 -18.99 -24.38 -7.06
CA SER A 938 -20.30 -23.96 -6.58
C SER A 938 -20.65 -24.54 -5.22
N TYR A 939 -20.11 -25.72 -4.86
CA TYR A 939 -20.45 -26.44 -3.62
C TYR A 939 -19.23 -26.61 -2.68
N PRO A 940 -19.40 -26.54 -1.35
CA PRO A 940 -20.57 -26.01 -0.65
C PRO A 940 -20.86 -24.55 -1.04
N LEU A 941 -22.12 -24.13 -0.92
CA LEU A 941 -22.55 -22.82 -1.39
C LEU A 941 -22.02 -21.71 -0.45
N PRO A 942 -21.26 -20.71 -0.93
CA PRO A 942 -20.74 -19.63 -0.07
C PRO A 942 -21.85 -18.79 0.56
N GLU A 943 -21.67 -18.32 1.80
CA GLU A 943 -22.69 -17.58 2.58
C GLU A 943 -23.23 -16.32 1.87
N PHE A 944 -22.48 -15.73 0.93
CA PHE A 944 -22.91 -14.56 0.16
C PHE A 944 -23.75 -14.89 -1.10
N ALA A 945 -23.84 -16.16 -1.51
CA ALA A 945 -24.52 -16.57 -2.73
C ALA A 945 -26.04 -16.61 -2.51
N LYS A 946 -26.79 -15.81 -3.28
CA LYS A 946 -28.23 -15.57 -3.07
C LYS A 946 -29.15 -16.52 -3.83
N GLU A 947 -28.61 -17.26 -4.79
CA GLU A 947 -29.33 -18.18 -5.66
C GLU A 947 -28.54 -19.49 -5.74
N PRO A 948 -29.20 -20.65 -5.86
CA PRO A 948 -28.51 -21.92 -6.02
C PRO A 948 -27.80 -22.01 -7.39
N PRO A 949 -26.80 -22.90 -7.53
CA PRO A 949 -26.08 -23.09 -8.78
C PRO A 949 -26.98 -23.60 -9.92
N LYS A 950 -26.57 -23.35 -11.17
CA LYS A 950 -27.28 -23.84 -12.37
C LYS A 950 -26.94 -25.28 -12.76
N ARG A 951 -25.97 -25.89 -12.08
CA ARG A 951 -25.48 -27.26 -12.27
C ARG A 951 -25.56 -27.98 -10.93
N ASP A 952 -26.04 -29.21 -10.94
CA ASP A 952 -26.08 -30.04 -9.74
C ASP A 952 -24.66 -30.39 -9.25
N LYS A 953 -24.50 -30.60 -7.94
CA LYS A 953 -23.20 -30.91 -7.30
C LYS A 953 -22.52 -32.14 -7.92
N TYR A 954 -23.31 -33.12 -8.33
CA TYR A 954 -22.87 -34.40 -8.92
C TYR A 954 -23.65 -34.66 -10.23
N GLN A 955 -22.94 -34.91 -11.32
CA GLN A 955 -23.50 -35.26 -12.61
C GLN A 955 -22.93 -36.61 -13.08
N LEU A 956 -23.79 -37.62 -13.25
CA LEU A 956 -23.36 -38.95 -13.70
C LEU A 956 -22.88 -38.89 -15.17
N ALA A 957 -21.68 -39.42 -15.44
CA ALA A 957 -21.04 -39.42 -16.76
C ALA A 957 -21.14 -40.80 -17.46
N ASP A 958 -20.79 -41.89 -16.77
CA ASP A 958 -21.04 -43.29 -17.19
C ASP A 958 -21.16 -44.18 -15.93
N GLY A 959 -21.87 -45.30 -16.03
CA GLY A 959 -22.13 -46.24 -14.94
C GLY A 959 -22.17 -47.67 -15.46
N ARG A 960 -21.45 -48.58 -14.77
CA ARG A 960 -21.26 -49.97 -15.20
C ARG A 960 -21.42 -50.92 -14.03
N ARG A 961 -22.10 -52.04 -14.25
CA ARG A 961 -22.21 -53.10 -13.25
C ARG A 961 -20.86 -53.82 -13.18
N ILE A 962 -20.37 -54.08 -11.96
CA ILE A 962 -19.09 -54.78 -11.73
C ILE A 962 -19.08 -56.14 -12.45
N ARG A 963 -20.23 -56.81 -12.55
CA ARG A 963 -20.39 -58.10 -13.25
C ARG A 963 -20.15 -58.08 -14.77
N ASP A 964 -20.17 -56.91 -15.41
CA ASP A 964 -19.99 -56.76 -16.86
C ASP A 964 -18.52 -56.46 -17.24
N LEU A 965 -17.62 -56.42 -16.24
CA LEU A 965 -16.19 -56.22 -16.35
C LEU A 965 -15.49 -57.55 -16.71
N ASP A 966 -15.09 -57.76 -17.96
CA ASP A 966 -14.39 -59.00 -18.34
C ASP A 966 -13.02 -59.10 -17.66
N ARG A 967 -12.23 -58.00 -17.69
CA ARG A 967 -10.84 -57.98 -17.24
C ARG A 967 -10.33 -56.57 -16.90
N VAL A 968 -9.26 -56.49 -16.11
CA VAL A 968 -8.54 -55.25 -15.78
C VAL A 968 -7.11 -55.35 -16.28
N LEU A 969 -6.70 -54.40 -17.11
CA LEU A 969 -5.35 -54.31 -17.66
C LEU A 969 -4.47 -53.40 -16.79
N MET A 970 -3.24 -53.84 -16.51
CA MET A 970 -2.24 -53.14 -15.71
C MET A 970 -0.88 -53.22 -16.39
N GLY A 971 -0.17 -52.11 -16.66
CA GLY A 971 1.16 -52.23 -17.27
C GLY A 971 1.79 -50.92 -17.74
N TYR A 972 2.64 -51.01 -18.77
CA TYR A 972 3.47 -49.89 -19.28
C TYR A 972 2.66 -48.91 -20.15
N GLN A 973 1.65 -48.28 -19.54
CA GLN A 973 0.94 -47.14 -20.09
C GLN A 973 1.72 -45.84 -19.81
N THR A 974 1.33 -44.72 -20.42
CA THR A 974 1.97 -43.40 -20.20
C THR A 974 1.95 -42.96 -18.74
N TYR A 975 0.97 -43.44 -17.96
CA TYR A 975 0.89 -43.21 -16.52
C TYR A 975 0.92 -44.55 -15.74
N PRO A 976 1.95 -44.82 -14.90
CA PRO A 976 2.15 -46.15 -14.29
C PRO A 976 1.11 -46.53 -13.22
N GLN A 977 0.28 -45.59 -12.77
CA GLN A 977 -0.83 -45.84 -11.84
C GLN A 977 -2.19 -46.02 -12.54
N ALA A 978 -2.25 -45.97 -13.88
CA ALA A 978 -3.48 -46.21 -14.61
C ALA A 978 -3.97 -47.67 -14.51
N LEU A 979 -5.26 -47.85 -14.72
CA LEU A 979 -5.97 -49.13 -14.80
C LEU A 979 -6.94 -49.06 -15.98
N THR A 980 -6.96 -50.06 -16.85
CA THR A 980 -7.97 -50.13 -17.92
C THR A 980 -8.98 -51.22 -17.60
N PHE A 981 -10.18 -50.80 -17.25
CA PHE A 981 -11.33 -51.67 -17.03
C PHE A 981 -11.97 -51.98 -18.39
N VAL A 982 -12.03 -53.26 -18.78
CA VAL A 982 -12.61 -53.70 -20.05
C VAL A 982 -13.96 -54.34 -19.77
N PHE A 983 -15.02 -53.74 -20.32
CA PHE A 983 -16.40 -54.20 -20.21
C PHE A 983 -16.90 -54.78 -21.53
N ASP A 984 -17.73 -55.82 -21.46
CA ASP A 984 -18.43 -56.36 -22.63
C ASP A 984 -19.45 -55.35 -23.18
N ASP A 985 -19.57 -55.27 -24.51
CA ASP A 985 -20.46 -54.29 -25.19
C ASP A 985 -21.92 -54.74 -25.17
N VAL A 986 -22.58 -54.51 -24.03
CA VAL A 986 -24.03 -54.58 -23.90
C VAL A 986 -24.60 -53.16 -23.95
N GLN A 987 -24.74 -52.59 -25.15
CA GLN A 987 -25.50 -51.34 -25.32
C GLN A 987 -26.96 -51.54 -24.88
N ASN A 988 -27.49 -50.58 -24.13
CA ASN A 988 -28.82 -50.63 -23.55
C ASN A 988 -29.94 -50.77 -24.60
N GLN A 989 -30.69 -51.86 -24.51
CA GLN A 989 -32.12 -51.90 -24.88
C GLN A 989 -32.83 -53.03 -24.13
N ASP A 990 -33.54 -52.69 -23.05
CA ASP A 990 -34.96 -53.06 -22.87
C ASP A 990 -35.58 -52.49 -21.59
N LEU A 991 -36.15 -51.29 -21.71
CA LEU A 991 -37.25 -50.82 -20.87
C LEU A 991 -38.50 -50.45 -21.71
N MET A 992 -38.65 -51.08 -22.90
CA MET A 992 -39.81 -50.92 -23.79
C MET A 992 -40.32 -52.24 -24.37
N GLN A 993 -40.96 -53.01 -23.50
CA GLN A 993 -42.12 -53.89 -23.76
C GLN A 993 -42.29 -54.60 -25.13
N ASN A 994 -42.36 -55.93 -25.04
CA ASN A 994 -43.28 -56.84 -25.76
C ASN A 994 -42.89 -57.44 -27.14
N LEU A 995 -42.59 -58.75 -27.06
CA LEU A 995 -43.22 -59.85 -27.82
C LEU A 995 -42.75 -60.23 -29.25
N THR A 996 -42.09 -61.40 -29.29
CA THR A 996 -42.30 -62.55 -30.21
C THR A 996 -41.83 -62.52 -31.68
N LEU A 997 -41.03 -63.56 -32.01
CA LEU A 997 -41.12 -64.45 -33.19
C LEU A 997 -41.80 -63.90 -34.47
N ASP A 998 -41.08 -63.75 -35.59
CA ASP A 998 -40.88 -64.87 -36.53
C ASP A 998 -40.09 -64.52 -37.84
N HIS A 999 -39.52 -65.58 -38.45
CA HIS A 999 -39.35 -65.82 -39.90
C HIS A 999 -38.29 -65.11 -40.79
N PHE A 1000 -38.02 -65.77 -41.93
CA PHE A 1000 -37.08 -65.44 -43.02
C PHE A 1000 -37.66 -64.43 -44.04
N GLY A 1001 -36.80 -63.70 -44.75
CA GLY A 1001 -37.15 -63.05 -46.03
C GLY A 1001 -36.01 -62.26 -46.70
N GLU A 1002 -35.79 -62.46 -48.01
CA GLU A 1002 -34.84 -61.68 -48.84
C GLU A 1002 -35.59 -60.62 -49.69
N THR A 1003 -34.92 -59.53 -50.07
CA THR A 1003 -34.72 -59.00 -51.47
C THR A 1003 -34.54 -57.47 -51.55
N ASP A 1004 -34.02 -57.01 -52.71
CA ASP A 1004 -33.68 -55.64 -53.16
C ASP A 1004 -32.49 -54.92 -52.45
N SER A 1005 -31.32 -54.64 -53.06
CA SER A 1005 -30.90 -54.27 -54.45
C SER A 1005 -31.13 -52.78 -54.78
N PHE A 1006 -30.18 -51.93 -55.23
CA PHE A 1006 -28.78 -51.98 -55.74
C PHE A 1006 -28.10 -50.58 -55.48
N PRO A 1007 -26.84 -50.24 -55.86
CA PRO A 1007 -25.63 -51.03 -56.16
C PRO A 1007 -24.30 -50.56 -55.49
N LYS A 1008 -23.46 -51.55 -55.13
CA LYS A 1008 -21.98 -51.57 -55.00
C LYS A 1008 -21.13 -50.29 -55.21
N GLY A 1009 -20.31 -50.00 -54.19
CA GLY A 1009 -18.92 -49.53 -54.32
C GLY A 1009 -18.00 -50.45 -53.49
N ASN A 1010 -16.80 -50.79 -53.97
CA ASN A 1010 -16.01 -51.90 -53.39
C ASN A 1010 -15.28 -51.54 -52.08
N ALA A 1011 -15.59 -52.27 -51.01
CA ALA A 1011 -14.72 -52.38 -49.84
C ALA A 1011 -13.60 -53.43 -50.07
N LYS A 1012 -12.50 -53.29 -49.33
CA LYS A 1012 -11.64 -54.42 -48.95
C LYS A 1012 -12.07 -54.91 -47.57
N GLN A 1013 -11.85 -56.20 -47.30
CA GLN A 1013 -12.27 -56.86 -46.05
C GLN A 1013 -11.30 -56.54 -44.91
N GLU A 1014 -11.84 -56.27 -43.73
CA GLU A 1014 -11.29 -56.79 -42.47
C GLU A 1014 -12.42 -57.06 -41.46
N GLY A 1015 -12.13 -57.78 -40.38
CA GLY A 1015 -13.13 -58.60 -39.66
C GLY A 1015 -14.02 -57.87 -38.64
N SER A 1016 -15.15 -58.51 -38.33
CA SER A 1016 -16.06 -58.12 -37.25
C SER A 1016 -15.36 -58.13 -35.89
N ARG A 1017 -15.20 -56.96 -35.27
CA ARG A 1017 -14.82 -56.83 -33.85
C ARG A 1017 -16.05 -56.54 -33.00
N ILE A 1018 -16.16 -57.24 -31.88
CA ILE A 1018 -16.99 -56.80 -30.74
C ILE A 1018 -16.38 -55.49 -30.22
N ARG A 1019 -17.21 -54.49 -29.88
CA ARG A 1019 -16.76 -53.16 -29.49
C ARG A 1019 -16.54 -53.03 -27.98
N GLU A 1020 -15.59 -53.83 -27.45
CA GLU A 1020 -15.18 -53.75 -26.03
C GLU A 1020 -15.14 -52.31 -25.52
N ILE A 1021 -15.84 -52.02 -24.42
CA ILE A 1021 -15.90 -50.69 -23.84
C ILE A 1021 -14.83 -50.59 -22.76
N GLN A 1022 -13.89 -49.65 -22.94
CA GLN A 1022 -12.69 -49.56 -22.10
C GLN A 1022 -12.68 -48.24 -21.32
N TRP A 1023 -12.75 -48.32 -19.99
CA TRP A 1023 -12.48 -47.18 -19.11
C TRP A 1023 -11.01 -47.20 -18.69
N CYS A 1024 -10.19 -46.33 -19.27
CA CYS A 1024 -8.83 -46.11 -18.78
C CYS A 1024 -8.87 -45.02 -17.69
N ILE A 1025 -8.65 -45.41 -16.43
CA ILE A 1025 -8.72 -44.53 -15.26
C ILE A 1025 -7.33 -44.45 -14.60
N PHE A 1026 -6.84 -43.22 -14.45
CA PHE A 1026 -5.62 -42.91 -13.71
C PHE A 1026 -5.96 -42.41 -12.30
N ILE A 1027 -5.29 -42.97 -11.29
CA ILE A 1027 -5.46 -42.63 -9.87
C ILE A 1027 -4.13 -42.06 -9.35
N PRO A 1028 -4.09 -40.81 -8.85
CA PRO A 1028 -2.86 -40.17 -8.35
C PRO A 1028 -2.22 -40.86 -7.15
N SER A 1029 -3.03 -41.39 -6.24
CA SER A 1029 -2.63 -41.95 -4.95
C SER A 1029 -2.49 -43.47 -5.03
N ALA A 1030 -1.27 -43.99 -4.83
CA ALA A 1030 -0.98 -45.42 -4.94
C ALA A 1030 -1.76 -46.25 -3.93
N GLU A 1031 -1.90 -45.78 -2.69
CA GLU A 1031 -2.71 -46.42 -1.65
C GLU A 1031 -4.20 -46.47 -2.06
N SER A 1032 -4.70 -45.40 -2.69
CA SER A 1032 -6.08 -45.34 -3.19
C SER A 1032 -6.33 -46.28 -4.38
N ARG A 1033 -5.32 -46.45 -5.25
CA ARG A 1033 -5.33 -47.45 -6.34
C ARG A 1033 -5.35 -48.88 -5.80
N GLU A 1034 -4.50 -49.19 -4.82
CA GLU A 1034 -4.45 -50.52 -4.18
C GLU A 1034 -5.74 -50.84 -3.42
N LYS A 1035 -6.33 -49.85 -2.73
CA LYS A 1035 -7.68 -49.94 -2.13
C LYS A 1035 -8.74 -50.27 -3.18
N LEU A 1036 -8.76 -49.56 -4.32
CA LEU A 1036 -9.70 -49.83 -5.40
C LEU A 1036 -9.56 -51.27 -5.92
N ILE A 1037 -8.36 -51.70 -6.29
CA ILE A 1037 -8.13 -53.05 -6.83
C ILE A 1037 -8.59 -54.12 -5.82
N SER A 1038 -8.24 -53.94 -4.54
CA SER A 1038 -8.61 -54.87 -3.46
C SER A 1038 -10.11 -54.95 -3.22
N LEU A 1039 -10.81 -53.80 -3.23
CA LEU A 1039 -12.26 -53.74 -3.04
C LEU A 1039 -13.03 -54.28 -4.25
N LEU A 1040 -12.58 -53.93 -5.47
CA LEU A 1040 -13.19 -54.35 -6.72
C LEU A 1040 -13.01 -55.86 -6.96
N ALA A 1041 -11.81 -56.40 -6.76
CA ALA A 1041 -11.57 -57.84 -6.85
C ALA A 1041 -12.45 -58.63 -5.87
N ARG A 1042 -12.64 -58.11 -4.65
CA ARG A 1042 -13.55 -58.69 -3.65
C ARG A 1042 -15.03 -58.60 -4.05
N GLN A 1043 -15.50 -57.49 -4.61
CA GLN A 1043 -16.90 -57.41 -5.09
C GLN A 1043 -17.11 -58.34 -6.29
N TRP A 1044 -16.15 -58.39 -7.22
CA TRP A 1044 -16.18 -59.31 -8.35
C TRP A 1044 -16.22 -60.77 -7.91
N GLU A 1045 -15.39 -61.19 -6.95
CA GLU A 1045 -15.43 -62.55 -6.39
C GLU A 1045 -16.80 -62.89 -5.80
N ILE A 1046 -17.41 -61.96 -5.06
CA ILE A 1046 -18.75 -62.10 -4.47
C ILE A 1046 -19.84 -62.22 -5.54
N LEU A 1047 -19.74 -61.47 -6.64
CA LEU A 1047 -20.77 -61.41 -7.70
C LEU A 1047 -20.63 -62.52 -8.76
N CYS A 1048 -19.40 -62.95 -9.05
CA CYS A 1048 -19.05 -63.81 -10.18
C CYS A 1048 -18.48 -65.18 -9.76
N GLY A 1049 -18.17 -65.40 -8.48
CA GLY A 1049 -17.71 -66.68 -7.94
C GLY A 1049 -16.32 -67.12 -8.44
N ARG A 1050 -15.50 -66.18 -8.92
CA ARG A 1050 -14.17 -66.39 -9.49
C ARG A 1050 -13.28 -65.17 -9.21
N GLU A 1051 -11.96 -65.36 -9.22
CA GLU A 1051 -11.00 -64.26 -9.15
C GLU A 1051 -11.17 -63.27 -10.32
N LEU A 1052 -10.76 -62.02 -10.11
CA LEU A 1052 -10.80 -60.96 -11.13
C LEU A 1052 -9.62 -61.13 -12.11
N PRO A 1053 -9.84 -61.22 -13.44
CA PRO A 1053 -8.74 -61.30 -14.39
C PRO A 1053 -7.93 -60.00 -14.40
N LEU A 1054 -6.72 -60.06 -13.83
CA LEU A 1054 -5.72 -58.99 -13.87
C LEU A 1054 -4.66 -59.35 -14.93
N GLU A 1055 -4.67 -58.66 -16.06
CA GLU A 1055 -3.71 -58.88 -17.15
C GLU A 1055 -2.57 -57.86 -17.09
N LEU A 1056 -1.32 -58.35 -17.09
CA LEU A 1056 -0.14 -57.49 -17.16
C LEU A 1056 0.19 -57.15 -18.63
N THR A 1057 0.00 -55.89 -19.02
CA THR A 1057 0.34 -55.40 -20.37
C THR A 1057 1.79 -54.91 -20.43
N GLY A 1058 2.71 -55.86 -20.63
CA GLY A 1058 4.17 -55.62 -20.72
C GLY A 1058 4.96 -56.88 -21.05
#